data_AF-A0A5B8M7R5-F1
#
_entry.id   AF-A0A5B8M7R5-F1
#
_cell.length_a   1.000
_cell.length_b   1.000
_cell.length_c   1.000
_cell.angle_alpha   90.00
_cell.angle_beta   90.00
_cell.angle_gamma   90.00
#
_symmetry.space_group_name_H-M   'P 1'
#
loop_
_entity.id
_entity.type
_entity.pdbx_description
1 polymer ?
#
loop_
_entity_poly.entity_id
_entity_poly.type
_entity_poly.pdbx_seq_one_letter_code
_entity_poly.pdbx_strand_id
1 'polypeptide(L)'
;MGKGRAAALAAASAALVVVGLLTAPSAVMATTVSSAGTATGAAAGSYNGLALTPPMGWNDWSFYQCNINEKLILDQGRALVSTGLAKKGYNTVTIDDCWMQSRDANGVLVANPTTFPHGMKYIGDKLHAMGLKFGIYEDSGTSTCGGYPGSYGHYQQDADTFASWGVDYVKLDGCNVPSVAGQSDAQTYIQLYNQFSKALLNTGRKIVFSDSAPAYFQGGSDWQSVISASSKVANLWREGADTALGQQSAAAKWSAIAYNYSYNEPLGQYAGPGHWNDPDFLLTGDAGLTTTEMQSQMSLWAEMAAPLISSTDLTSLSPAALSVLGNDRIIAVDQDRLGAQGHVVQQGTGYDVLTKPLANGDVSVVLFNKGTSSQTISTTAATAGLRGRAPFTLTDLVSGQRSVTNGVISADVPAHGTVMYRVHEGATRGVASAVSLSFQNGQATDGTRSVDVTITDNGPLMVSTADVSLAVPTGWTVRAAHKTAHAIKPGRSATESFNVTGPTPPPGPHTDELTATVVYRSQSATARLTGVDDIYSNVPYPNLAAAFNNVGITDSTDYSVGDFDGDGNSFSADQLKSVGVTPGSTVDFGGASFTWPDVAAGTNDNVQANGQTITASGSGGTLAFLGSEAGDVQGTVTVTYSDGTTSTGQLGFPNWSFSSATEFGSQVAISTQGRNTPQGYGDSAYAYRVFYNTIPLTSGKTVASVTLPTNASIHVFAFAAQ
;
A
#
# COMPACT_ATOMS: atom_id res chain seq x y z
N MET A 1 63.48 -34.09 -34.53
CA MET A 1 62.48 -34.42 -35.58
C MET A 1 61.15 -33.80 -35.15
N GLY A 2 60.50 -32.90 -35.89
CA GLY A 2 60.96 -31.61 -36.44
C GLY A 2 60.07 -30.51 -35.80
N LYS A 3 60.64 -29.50 -35.14
CA LYS A 3 61.03 -28.17 -35.67
C LYS A 3 59.86 -27.29 -36.14
N GLY A 4 59.75 -26.13 -35.49
CA GLY A 4 59.32 -24.86 -36.10
C GLY A 4 58.20 -24.16 -35.34
N ARG A 5 58.19 -22.86 -35.11
CA ARG A 5 59.18 -21.76 -35.04
C ARG A 5 58.34 -20.52 -34.68
N ALA A 6 58.91 -19.60 -33.90
CA ALA A 6 58.36 -18.28 -33.66
C ALA A 6 58.14 -17.47 -34.97
N ALA A 7 57.20 -16.52 -34.98
CA ALA A 7 57.50 -15.09 -34.89
C ALA A 7 56.30 -14.20 -35.32
N ALA A 8 56.37 -12.96 -34.83
CA ALA A 8 55.44 -11.83 -34.84
C ALA A 8 55.05 -11.23 -36.21
N LEU A 9 54.29 -10.11 -36.11
CA LEU A 9 53.91 -9.04 -37.07
C LEU A 9 52.42 -9.10 -37.48
N ALA A 10 51.64 -8.03 -37.54
CA ALA A 10 51.88 -6.59 -37.48
C ALA A 10 50.58 -5.86 -37.09
N ALA A 11 50.70 -4.61 -36.62
CA ALA A 11 49.60 -3.66 -36.51
C ALA A 11 49.21 -3.14 -37.90
N ALA A 12 47.91 -3.02 -38.17
CA ALA A 12 47.37 -2.21 -39.26
C ALA A 12 46.00 -1.66 -38.86
N SER A 13 45.94 -0.33 -38.71
CA SER A 13 44.71 0.44 -38.58
C SER A 13 43.94 0.42 -39.89
N ALA A 14 42.64 0.12 -39.84
CA ALA A 14 41.71 0.40 -40.93
C ALA A 14 40.38 0.87 -40.35
N ALA A 15 40.01 2.11 -40.70
CA ALA A 15 38.70 2.67 -40.47
C ALA A 15 37.63 1.84 -41.18
N LEU A 16 36.54 1.51 -40.49
CA LEU A 16 35.35 0.98 -41.15
C LEU A 16 34.08 1.73 -40.72
N VAL A 17 33.37 2.09 -41.77
CA VAL A 17 32.12 2.84 -41.87
C VAL A 17 30.95 2.10 -41.21
N VAL A 18 30.06 2.89 -40.61
CA VAL A 18 28.76 2.52 -40.07
C VAL A 18 27.91 1.79 -41.13
N VAL A 19 27.51 0.56 -40.82
CA VAL A 19 26.31 -0.07 -41.40
C VAL A 19 25.56 -0.72 -40.24
N GLY A 20 24.40 -0.16 -39.90
CA GLY A 20 23.49 -0.71 -38.90
C GLY A 20 22.99 -2.08 -39.33
N LEU A 21 23.41 -3.11 -38.61
CA LEU A 21 22.86 -4.45 -38.71
C LEU A 21 21.59 -4.52 -37.88
N LEU A 22 20.48 -4.75 -38.59
CA LEU A 22 19.19 -5.19 -38.08
C LEU A 22 19.40 -6.36 -37.10
N THR A 23 19.15 -6.13 -35.82
CA THR A 23 18.99 -7.20 -34.84
C THR A 23 17.60 -7.81 -35.00
N ALA A 24 17.57 -9.13 -35.11
CA ALA A 24 16.38 -9.95 -35.28
C ALA A 24 15.37 -9.74 -34.13
N PRO A 25 14.06 -9.89 -34.40
CA PRO A 25 13.05 -9.84 -33.34
C PRO A 25 13.23 -11.05 -32.42
N SER A 26 13.45 -10.78 -31.14
CA SER A 26 13.39 -11.79 -30.07
C SER A 26 12.05 -12.52 -30.17
N ALA A 27 12.13 -13.84 -30.25
CA ALA A 27 10.97 -14.72 -30.32
C ALA A 27 10.07 -14.51 -29.10
N VAL A 28 8.87 -13.98 -29.34
CA VAL A 28 7.76 -14.02 -28.39
C VAL A 28 7.42 -15.51 -28.22
N MET A 29 7.69 -16.08 -27.04
CA MET A 29 7.11 -17.38 -26.70
C MET A 29 5.59 -17.20 -26.65
N ALA A 30 4.92 -17.67 -27.69
CA ALA A 30 3.47 -17.83 -27.69
C ALA A 30 3.12 -18.89 -26.66
N THR A 31 2.77 -18.46 -25.45
CA THR A 31 2.03 -19.28 -24.51
C THR A 31 0.68 -19.59 -25.16
N THR A 32 0.46 -20.86 -25.50
CA THR A 32 -0.83 -21.35 -25.95
C THR A 32 -1.85 -21.09 -24.85
N VAL A 33 -2.68 -20.07 -25.03
CA VAL A 33 -3.87 -19.83 -24.21
C VAL A 33 -4.79 -21.02 -24.43
N SER A 34 -4.83 -21.93 -23.45
CA SER A 34 -5.87 -22.96 -23.38
C SER A 34 -7.22 -22.27 -23.48
N SER A 35 -8.02 -22.67 -24.47
CA SER A 35 -9.37 -22.21 -24.66
C SER A 35 -10.14 -22.28 -23.34
N ALA A 36 -10.59 -21.13 -22.85
CA ALA A 36 -11.54 -21.05 -21.75
C ALA A 36 -12.77 -21.89 -22.11
N GLY A 37 -12.83 -23.10 -21.58
CA GLY A 37 -14.06 -23.86 -21.47
C GLY A 37 -15.02 -23.00 -20.65
N THR A 38 -16.27 -22.94 -21.09
CA THR A 38 -17.38 -22.38 -20.32
C THR A 38 -17.34 -22.97 -18.91
N ALA A 39 -16.84 -22.18 -17.96
CA ALA A 39 -16.86 -22.52 -16.54
C ALA A 39 -18.30 -22.41 -16.06
N THR A 40 -19.09 -23.45 -16.31
CA THR A 40 -20.26 -23.76 -15.49
C THR A 40 -19.76 -24.40 -14.19
N GLY A 41 -19.02 -23.63 -13.38
CA GLY A 41 -18.80 -23.94 -11.98
C GLY A 41 -19.96 -23.34 -11.21
N ALA A 42 -20.94 -24.18 -10.84
CA ALA A 42 -21.94 -23.77 -9.86
C ALA A 42 -21.18 -23.36 -8.58
N ALA A 43 -21.27 -22.09 -8.19
CA ALA A 43 -20.75 -21.61 -6.93
C ALA A 43 -21.30 -22.49 -5.81
N ALA A 44 -20.41 -23.07 -4.99
CA ALA A 44 -20.82 -23.62 -3.71
C ALA A 44 -21.48 -22.47 -2.94
N GLY A 45 -22.80 -22.54 -2.74
CA GLY A 45 -23.53 -21.45 -2.08
C GLY A 45 -22.95 -21.13 -0.70
N SER A 46 -23.15 -19.90 -0.25
CA SER A 46 -22.87 -19.46 1.13
C SER A 46 -23.22 -20.55 2.16
N TYR A 47 -22.29 -20.88 3.06
CA TYR A 47 -22.47 -21.98 4.01
C TYR A 47 -23.69 -21.80 4.95
N ASN A 48 -24.09 -20.54 5.15
CA ASN A 48 -25.24 -20.14 5.99
C ASN A 48 -26.28 -19.27 5.25
N GLY A 49 -26.11 -19.04 3.93
CA GLY A 49 -27.00 -18.20 3.13
C GLY A 49 -26.88 -16.69 3.35
N LEU A 50 -25.85 -16.22 4.05
CA LEU A 50 -25.56 -14.80 4.29
C LEU A 50 -24.40 -14.27 3.43
N ALA A 51 -24.13 -12.97 3.54
CA ALA A 51 -23.03 -12.26 2.88
C ALA A 51 -22.94 -12.55 1.37
N LEU A 52 -24.08 -12.55 0.65
CA LEU A 52 -24.11 -12.82 -0.80
C LEU A 52 -23.38 -11.76 -1.64
N THR A 53 -23.11 -10.60 -1.04
CA THR A 53 -22.14 -9.58 -1.47
C THR A 53 -21.20 -9.30 -0.29
N PRO A 54 -20.02 -8.70 -0.51
CA PRO A 54 -19.09 -8.39 0.57
C PRO A 54 -19.78 -7.56 1.67
N PRO A 55 -19.60 -7.88 2.96
CA PRO A 55 -20.15 -7.07 4.04
C PRO A 55 -19.64 -5.63 4.00
N MET A 56 -20.48 -4.68 4.41
CA MET A 56 -20.11 -3.27 4.54
C MET A 56 -20.50 -2.74 5.92
N GLY A 57 -19.65 -1.93 6.52
CA GLY A 57 -19.90 -1.46 7.88
C GLY A 57 -18.79 -0.60 8.47
N TRP A 58 -18.73 -0.62 9.79
CA TRP A 58 -17.73 0.06 10.58
C TRP A 58 -17.26 -0.81 11.75
N ASN A 59 -15.99 -0.69 12.09
CA ASN A 59 -15.34 -1.34 13.24
C ASN A 59 -14.47 -0.29 13.97
N ASP A 60 -14.27 -0.43 15.29
CA ASP A 60 -13.53 0.56 16.08
C ASP A 60 -11.99 0.36 16.11
N TRP A 61 -11.48 -0.82 15.75
CA TRP A 61 -10.14 -1.27 16.13
C TRP A 61 -9.00 -0.38 15.66
N SER A 62 -8.86 -0.14 14.34
CA SER A 62 -7.70 0.58 13.81
C SER A 62 -7.62 2.01 14.33
N PHE A 63 -8.75 2.65 14.66
CA PHE A 63 -8.74 4.05 15.10
C PHE A 63 -8.80 4.22 16.63
N TYR A 64 -9.66 3.45 17.31
CA TYR A 64 -9.93 3.63 18.73
C TYR A 64 -9.24 2.59 19.62
N GLN A 65 -8.94 1.39 19.11
CA GLN A 65 -8.43 0.27 19.90
C GLN A 65 -9.29 0.08 21.17
N CYS A 66 -8.68 -0.13 22.35
CA CYS A 66 -9.44 -0.24 23.60
C CYS A 66 -10.08 1.08 24.12
N ASN A 67 -9.91 2.22 23.45
CA ASN A 67 -10.48 3.50 23.90
C ASN A 67 -11.95 3.67 23.47
N ILE A 68 -12.80 2.73 23.90
CA ILE A 68 -14.19 2.62 23.50
C ILE A 68 -15.15 2.68 24.68
N ASN A 69 -16.38 3.12 24.42
CA ASN A 69 -17.49 3.05 25.35
C ASN A 69 -18.84 3.07 24.62
N GLU A 70 -19.92 2.77 25.34
CA GLU A 70 -21.29 2.74 24.83
C GLU A 70 -21.66 4.02 24.04
N LYS A 71 -21.30 5.20 24.57
CA LYS A 71 -21.65 6.47 23.91
C LYS A 71 -20.95 6.57 22.55
N LEU A 72 -19.65 6.27 22.51
CA LEU A 72 -18.83 6.31 21.30
C LEU A 72 -19.41 5.38 20.22
N ILE A 73 -19.66 4.11 20.54
CA ILE A 73 -20.20 3.14 19.58
C ILE A 73 -21.54 3.62 19.02
N LEU A 74 -22.42 4.13 19.87
CA LEU A 74 -23.72 4.64 19.43
C LEU A 74 -23.61 5.96 18.64
N ASP A 75 -22.59 6.79 18.90
CA ASP A 75 -22.29 7.99 18.09
C ASP A 75 -21.83 7.61 16.69
N GLN A 76 -20.99 6.59 16.55
CA GLN A 76 -20.53 6.07 15.24
C GLN A 76 -21.69 5.45 14.45
N GLY A 77 -22.57 4.70 15.12
CA GLY A 77 -23.83 4.22 14.52
C GLY A 77 -24.74 5.37 14.05
N ARG A 78 -24.88 6.44 14.85
CA ARG A 78 -25.61 7.65 14.42
C ARG A 78 -24.93 8.34 13.23
N ALA A 79 -23.61 8.38 13.19
CA ALA A 79 -22.84 8.98 12.11
C ALA A 79 -23.04 8.23 10.79
N LEU A 80 -23.07 6.88 10.78
CA LEU A 80 -23.43 6.09 9.60
C LEU A 80 -24.77 6.52 9.01
N VAL A 81 -25.77 6.75 9.87
CA VAL A 81 -27.11 7.18 9.43
C VAL A 81 -27.11 8.63 8.95
N SER A 82 -26.51 9.55 9.71
CA SER A 82 -26.57 10.99 9.44
C SER A 82 -25.74 11.42 8.23
N THR A 83 -24.58 10.77 7.99
CA THR A 83 -23.75 10.97 6.80
C THR A 83 -24.37 10.36 5.54
N GLY A 84 -25.33 9.42 5.71
CA GLY A 84 -25.98 8.70 4.64
C GLY A 84 -25.27 7.42 4.20
N LEU A 85 -24.10 7.09 4.79
CA LEU A 85 -23.36 5.86 4.49
C LEU A 85 -24.17 4.59 4.76
N ALA A 86 -25.04 4.58 5.78
CA ALA A 86 -25.95 3.47 6.03
C ALA A 86 -26.86 3.16 4.83
N LYS A 87 -27.32 4.20 4.10
CA LYS A 87 -28.12 4.03 2.88
C LYS A 87 -27.31 3.54 1.68
N LYS A 88 -25.99 3.67 1.74
CA LYS A 88 -25.04 3.18 0.73
C LYS A 88 -24.63 1.72 0.94
N GLY A 89 -24.94 1.15 2.11
CA GLY A 89 -24.68 -0.26 2.43
C GLY A 89 -23.90 -0.46 3.73
N TYR A 90 -23.22 0.55 4.25
CA TYR A 90 -22.48 0.51 5.51
C TYR A 90 -23.42 0.37 6.71
N ASN A 91 -23.91 -0.85 6.94
CA ASN A 91 -25.06 -1.11 7.79
C ASN A 91 -24.72 -1.99 9.00
N THR A 92 -23.46 -2.35 9.20
CA THR A 92 -23.01 -3.15 10.35
C THR A 92 -22.07 -2.31 11.21
N VAL A 93 -22.31 -2.27 12.52
CA VAL A 93 -21.41 -1.68 13.52
C VAL A 93 -20.86 -2.80 14.36
N THR A 94 -19.57 -3.08 14.22
CA THR A 94 -18.87 -4.13 14.96
C THR A 94 -18.07 -3.51 16.10
N ILE A 95 -18.26 -4.01 17.32
CA ILE A 95 -17.39 -3.68 18.45
C ILE A 95 -16.24 -4.69 18.47
N ASP A 96 -15.00 -4.22 18.42
CA ASP A 96 -13.79 -5.05 18.47
C ASP A 96 -13.40 -5.44 19.91
N ASP A 97 -12.14 -5.84 20.15
CA ASP A 97 -11.68 -6.29 21.47
C ASP A 97 -11.89 -5.24 22.59
N CYS A 98 -11.63 -5.62 23.85
CA CYS A 98 -11.73 -4.77 25.04
C CYS A 98 -13.16 -4.39 25.50
N TRP A 99 -14.21 -4.97 24.89
CA TRP A 99 -15.60 -4.74 25.32
C TRP A 99 -15.99 -5.46 26.62
N MET A 100 -15.32 -6.58 26.91
CA MET A 100 -15.61 -7.47 28.04
C MET A 100 -14.69 -7.22 29.24
N GLN A 101 -15.09 -7.69 30.42
CA GLN A 101 -14.26 -7.64 31.63
C GLN A 101 -13.90 -9.03 32.15
N SER A 102 -14.86 -9.96 32.17
CA SER A 102 -14.71 -11.27 32.81
C SER A 102 -15.77 -12.26 32.32
N ARG A 103 -15.72 -13.49 32.85
CA ARG A 103 -16.84 -14.44 32.85
C ARG A 103 -17.51 -14.45 34.23
N ASP A 104 -18.83 -14.62 34.27
CA ASP A 104 -19.58 -14.79 35.51
C ASP A 104 -19.41 -16.19 36.11
N ALA A 105 -20.08 -16.47 37.23
CA ALA A 105 -20.01 -17.77 37.90
C ALA A 105 -20.56 -18.94 37.06
N ASN A 106 -21.35 -18.67 36.03
CA ASN A 106 -21.86 -19.67 35.09
C ASN A 106 -21.00 -19.78 33.82
N GLY A 107 -19.90 -19.03 33.74
CA GLY A 107 -19.03 -18.99 32.57
C GLY A 107 -19.51 -18.05 31.45
N VAL A 108 -20.55 -17.24 31.67
CA VAL A 108 -21.09 -16.32 30.65
C VAL A 108 -20.21 -15.07 30.57
N LEU A 109 -19.90 -14.61 29.36
CA LEU A 109 -19.15 -13.37 29.13
C LEU A 109 -19.89 -12.15 29.71
N VAL A 110 -19.14 -11.28 30.40
CA VAL A 110 -19.64 -10.07 31.05
C VAL A 110 -19.01 -8.84 30.39
N ALA A 111 -19.85 -7.99 29.81
CA ALA A 111 -19.44 -6.68 29.31
C ALA A 111 -18.84 -5.83 30.44
N ASN A 112 -17.84 -5.02 30.13
CA ASN A 112 -17.26 -4.13 31.12
C ASN A 112 -18.30 -3.09 31.59
N PRO A 113 -18.69 -3.07 32.89
CA PRO A 113 -19.80 -2.25 33.38
C PRO A 113 -19.46 -0.76 33.42
N THR A 114 -18.19 -0.39 33.30
CA THR A 114 -17.75 1.02 33.24
C THR A 114 -17.90 1.58 31.83
N THR A 115 -17.44 0.84 30.82
CA THR A 115 -17.48 1.28 29.42
C THR A 115 -18.84 0.98 28.77
N PHE A 116 -19.53 -0.08 29.19
CA PHE A 116 -20.83 -0.53 28.69
C PHE A 116 -21.83 -0.81 29.83
N PRO A 117 -22.28 0.24 30.54
CA PRO A 117 -23.10 0.09 31.75
C PRO A 117 -24.47 -0.57 31.51
N HIS A 118 -24.99 -0.54 30.28
CA HIS A 118 -26.26 -1.20 29.93
C HIS A 118 -26.08 -2.56 29.24
N GLY A 119 -24.83 -3.01 29.02
CA GLY A 119 -24.50 -4.28 28.39
C GLY A 119 -24.72 -4.33 26.87
N MET A 120 -24.25 -5.42 26.25
CA MET A 120 -24.22 -5.56 24.78
C MET A 120 -25.59 -5.67 24.13
N LYS A 121 -26.57 -6.30 24.81
CA LYS A 121 -27.95 -6.34 24.30
C LYS A 121 -28.52 -4.93 24.08
N TYR A 122 -28.23 -4.00 24.99
CA TYR A 122 -28.70 -2.62 24.85
C TYR A 122 -28.09 -1.95 23.61
N ILE A 123 -26.80 -2.18 23.35
CA ILE A 123 -26.16 -1.68 22.11
C ILE A 123 -26.84 -2.26 20.88
N GLY A 124 -27.04 -3.58 20.84
CA GLY A 124 -27.76 -4.27 19.76
C GLY A 124 -29.14 -3.68 19.52
N ASP A 125 -29.96 -3.55 20.56
CA ASP A 125 -31.30 -2.97 20.48
C ASP A 125 -31.28 -1.52 19.94
N LYS A 126 -30.29 -0.71 20.32
CA LYS A 126 -30.14 0.67 19.83
C LYS A 126 -29.69 0.74 18.38
N LEU A 127 -28.74 -0.10 17.96
CA LEU A 127 -28.29 -0.17 16.57
C LEU A 127 -29.42 -0.67 15.66
N HIS A 128 -30.15 -1.71 16.07
CA HIS A 128 -31.32 -2.20 15.35
C HIS A 128 -32.41 -1.13 15.22
N ALA A 129 -32.65 -0.32 16.26
CA ALA A 129 -33.59 0.80 16.20
C ALA A 129 -33.15 1.90 15.21
N MET A 130 -31.86 1.99 14.87
CA MET A 130 -31.33 2.87 13.82
C MET A 130 -31.40 2.24 12.41
N GLY A 131 -31.84 0.98 12.30
CA GLY A 131 -31.83 0.22 11.05
C GLY A 131 -30.45 -0.36 10.70
N LEU A 132 -29.53 -0.42 11.66
CA LEU A 132 -28.20 -1.01 11.53
C LEU A 132 -28.21 -2.44 12.11
N LYS A 133 -27.14 -3.18 11.83
CA LYS A 133 -26.81 -4.48 12.37
C LYS A 133 -25.73 -4.35 13.45
N PHE A 134 -25.74 -5.27 14.40
CA PHE A 134 -24.77 -5.30 15.50
C PHE A 134 -23.76 -6.41 15.31
N GLY A 135 -22.47 -6.06 15.27
CA GLY A 135 -21.35 -6.99 15.27
C GLY A 135 -20.60 -6.99 16.59
N ILE A 136 -19.99 -8.11 16.94
CA ILE A 136 -19.13 -8.25 18.12
C ILE A 136 -17.87 -9.04 17.80
N TYR A 137 -16.80 -8.77 18.53
CA TYR A 137 -15.53 -9.49 18.49
C TYR A 137 -15.46 -10.56 19.57
N GLU A 138 -14.77 -11.63 19.25
CA GLU A 138 -14.35 -12.67 20.17
C GLU A 138 -13.06 -13.35 19.67
N ASP A 139 -12.45 -14.23 20.47
CA ASP A 139 -11.24 -14.99 20.09
C ASP A 139 -11.44 -16.51 20.24
N SER A 140 -10.89 -17.29 19.31
CA SER A 140 -10.92 -18.74 19.30
C SER A 140 -10.05 -19.39 20.40
N GLY A 141 -9.07 -18.68 20.93
CA GLY A 141 -8.14 -19.14 21.97
C GLY A 141 -8.64 -18.97 23.39
N THR A 142 -7.74 -19.15 24.36
CA THR A 142 -8.08 -19.06 25.80
C THR A 142 -8.25 -17.63 26.29
N SER A 143 -7.65 -16.68 25.59
CA SER A 143 -7.75 -15.25 25.84
C SER A 143 -7.68 -14.49 24.53
N THR A 144 -8.34 -13.35 24.44
CA THR A 144 -8.23 -12.45 23.29
C THR A 144 -6.82 -11.88 23.15
N CYS A 145 -6.54 -11.23 22.04
CA CYS A 145 -5.28 -10.53 21.83
C CYS A 145 -5.01 -9.47 22.90
N GLY A 146 -6.05 -8.76 23.38
CA GLY A 146 -6.00 -7.82 24.50
C GLY A 146 -5.96 -8.48 25.90
N GLY A 147 -5.94 -9.81 25.98
CA GLY A 147 -5.84 -10.55 27.24
C GLY A 147 -7.17 -10.76 27.98
N TYR A 148 -8.31 -10.52 27.33
CA TYR A 148 -9.64 -10.76 27.88
C TYR A 148 -10.06 -12.23 27.74
N PRO A 149 -11.13 -12.72 28.40
CA PRO A 149 -11.54 -14.12 28.29
C PRO A 149 -11.88 -14.52 26.84
N GLY A 150 -11.18 -15.51 26.28
CA GLY A 150 -11.47 -16.06 24.94
C GLY A 150 -12.52 -17.17 24.98
N SER A 151 -12.96 -17.64 23.80
CA SER A 151 -14.03 -18.64 23.67
C SER A 151 -13.59 -20.10 23.72
N TYR A 152 -12.30 -20.42 23.84
CA TYR A 152 -11.85 -21.81 23.94
C TYR A 152 -12.54 -22.55 25.09
N GLY A 153 -13.29 -23.61 24.75
CA GLY A 153 -14.09 -24.39 25.70
C GLY A 153 -15.51 -23.86 25.97
N HIS A 154 -15.87 -22.68 25.42
CA HIS A 154 -17.15 -22.00 25.65
C HIS A 154 -17.93 -21.69 24.35
N TYR A 155 -17.46 -22.13 23.18
CA TYR A 155 -18.02 -21.77 21.86
C TYR A 155 -19.56 -21.77 21.75
N GLN A 156 -20.25 -22.84 22.18
CA GLN A 156 -21.73 -22.88 22.11
C GLN A 156 -22.38 -21.90 23.09
N GLN A 157 -21.85 -21.80 24.32
CA GLN A 157 -22.36 -20.88 25.32
C GLN A 157 -22.21 -19.41 24.88
N ASP A 158 -21.07 -19.07 24.29
CA ASP A 158 -20.80 -17.71 23.81
C ASP A 158 -21.64 -17.41 22.56
N ALA A 159 -21.76 -18.34 21.63
CA ALA A 159 -22.68 -18.21 20.48
C ALA A 159 -24.14 -17.98 20.92
N ASP A 160 -24.63 -18.76 21.90
CA ASP A 160 -25.99 -18.58 22.45
C ASP A 160 -26.14 -17.22 23.14
N THR A 161 -25.08 -16.76 23.82
CA THR A 161 -25.04 -15.43 24.45
C THR A 161 -25.14 -14.32 23.40
N PHE A 162 -24.34 -14.38 22.33
CA PHE A 162 -24.39 -13.44 21.22
C PHE A 162 -25.75 -13.43 20.53
N ALA A 163 -26.35 -14.60 20.31
CA ALA A 163 -27.70 -14.71 19.76
C ALA A 163 -28.76 -14.06 20.67
N SER A 164 -28.63 -14.21 22.00
CA SER A 164 -29.53 -13.60 22.98
C SER A 164 -29.42 -12.07 23.03
N TRP A 165 -28.26 -11.51 22.70
CA TRP A 165 -28.02 -10.07 22.59
C TRP A 165 -28.45 -9.48 21.25
N GLY A 166 -28.81 -10.32 20.28
CA GLY A 166 -29.20 -9.87 18.95
C GLY A 166 -28.01 -9.58 18.02
N VAL A 167 -26.86 -10.19 18.24
CA VAL A 167 -25.68 -10.03 17.37
C VAL A 167 -25.99 -10.58 15.96
N ASP A 168 -25.63 -9.85 14.92
CA ASP A 168 -25.81 -10.18 13.50
C ASP A 168 -24.50 -10.55 12.79
N TYR A 169 -23.36 -10.25 13.41
CA TYR A 169 -22.01 -10.44 12.87
C TYR A 169 -21.04 -10.79 14.00
N VAL A 170 -20.17 -11.77 13.81
CA VAL A 170 -19.09 -12.07 14.75
C VAL A 170 -17.75 -12.10 14.02
N LYS A 171 -16.78 -11.31 14.51
CA LYS A 171 -15.34 -11.46 14.20
C LYS A 171 -14.73 -12.40 15.22
N LEU A 172 -14.11 -13.49 14.78
CA LEU A 172 -13.38 -14.42 15.65
C LEU A 172 -11.88 -14.39 15.35
N ASP A 173 -11.13 -13.90 16.31
CA ASP A 173 -9.68 -13.86 16.29
C ASP A 173 -9.05 -15.18 16.73
N GLY A 174 -7.71 -15.25 16.71
CA GLY A 174 -6.95 -16.48 16.94
C GLY A 174 -5.81 -16.36 17.94
N CYS A 175 -5.75 -15.32 18.77
CA CYS A 175 -4.70 -15.19 19.76
C CYS A 175 -4.83 -16.28 20.83
N ASN A 176 -3.70 -16.73 21.38
CA ASN A 176 -3.68 -17.70 22.48
C ASN A 176 -4.44 -19.02 22.19
N VAL A 177 -4.48 -19.45 20.93
CA VAL A 177 -4.95 -20.80 20.56
C VAL A 177 -4.02 -21.84 21.19
N PRO A 178 -4.55 -22.81 21.98
CA PRO A 178 -3.72 -23.76 22.69
C PRO A 178 -3.10 -24.79 21.74
N SER A 179 -1.83 -25.13 21.95
CA SER A 179 -1.20 -26.24 21.23
C SER A 179 -1.81 -27.59 21.65
N VAL A 180 -2.25 -28.37 20.68
CA VAL A 180 -2.83 -29.71 20.91
C VAL A 180 -1.81 -30.78 20.55
N ALA A 181 -1.49 -31.66 21.51
CA ALA A 181 -0.51 -32.73 21.29
C ALA A 181 -0.91 -33.63 20.11
N GLY A 182 0.00 -33.77 19.14
CA GLY A 182 -0.22 -34.58 17.94
C GLY A 182 -0.98 -33.88 16.81
N GLN A 183 -1.30 -32.59 16.94
CA GLN A 183 -1.82 -31.74 15.86
C GLN A 183 -0.80 -30.66 15.49
N SER A 184 -0.79 -30.26 14.21
CA SER A 184 -0.17 -28.99 13.82
C SER A 184 -1.04 -27.81 14.26
N ASP A 185 -0.47 -26.61 14.28
CA ASP A 185 -1.22 -25.39 14.56
C ASP A 185 -2.35 -25.21 13.53
N ALA A 186 -2.07 -25.41 12.24
CA ALA A 186 -3.08 -25.33 11.18
C ALA A 186 -4.25 -26.29 11.42
N GLN A 187 -3.98 -27.53 11.84
CA GLN A 187 -5.03 -28.50 12.19
C GLN A 187 -5.87 -28.02 13.37
N THR A 188 -5.22 -27.45 14.38
CA THR A 188 -5.89 -26.92 15.58
C THR A 188 -6.80 -25.76 15.21
N TYR A 189 -6.30 -24.74 14.51
CA TYR A 189 -7.10 -23.59 14.07
C TYR A 189 -8.30 -24.02 13.22
N ILE A 190 -8.08 -24.85 12.20
CA ILE A 190 -9.17 -25.35 11.34
C ILE A 190 -10.23 -26.08 12.18
N GLN A 191 -9.81 -26.87 13.17
CA GLN A 191 -10.74 -27.58 14.05
C GLN A 191 -11.56 -26.61 14.92
N LEU A 192 -10.93 -25.61 15.53
CA LEU A 192 -11.59 -24.69 16.47
C LEU A 192 -12.56 -23.74 15.75
N TYR A 193 -12.14 -23.16 14.62
CA TYR A 193 -13.01 -22.29 13.82
C TYR A 193 -14.24 -23.03 13.26
N ASN A 194 -14.08 -24.30 12.88
CA ASN A 194 -15.22 -25.15 12.50
C ASN A 194 -16.16 -25.45 13.69
N GLN A 195 -15.64 -25.57 14.92
CA GLN A 195 -16.48 -25.72 16.11
C GLN A 195 -17.29 -24.45 16.38
N PHE A 196 -16.66 -23.27 16.29
CA PHE A 196 -17.34 -22.00 16.48
C PHE A 196 -18.38 -21.72 15.39
N SER A 197 -18.06 -22.00 14.13
CA SER A 197 -19.02 -21.92 13.01
C SER A 197 -20.28 -22.75 13.27
N LYS A 198 -20.11 -24.00 13.73
CA LYS A 198 -21.24 -24.87 14.11
C LYS A 198 -22.03 -24.30 15.30
N ALA A 199 -21.33 -23.75 16.29
CA ALA A 199 -21.96 -23.11 17.44
C ALA A 199 -22.88 -21.96 17.01
N LEU A 200 -22.41 -21.08 16.12
CA LEU A 200 -23.20 -19.99 15.53
C LEU A 200 -24.44 -20.52 14.78
N LEU A 201 -24.28 -21.56 13.96
CA LEU A 201 -25.40 -22.19 13.25
C LEU A 201 -26.45 -22.79 14.20
N ASN A 202 -26.00 -23.43 15.29
CA ASN A 202 -26.87 -24.08 16.27
C ASN A 202 -27.76 -23.10 17.04
N THR A 203 -27.37 -21.82 17.13
CA THR A 203 -28.21 -20.78 17.76
C THR A 203 -29.55 -20.57 17.04
N GLY A 204 -29.62 -20.91 15.74
CA GLY A 204 -30.74 -20.61 14.87
C GLY A 204 -30.86 -19.13 14.46
N ARG A 205 -29.98 -18.25 14.96
CA ARG A 205 -29.90 -16.85 14.54
C ARG A 205 -29.00 -16.74 13.29
N LYS A 206 -29.37 -15.83 12.39
CA LYS A 206 -28.56 -15.49 11.21
C LYS A 206 -27.40 -14.57 11.64
N ILE A 207 -26.20 -15.12 11.76
CA ILE A 207 -25.00 -14.41 12.16
C ILE A 207 -23.95 -14.56 11.05
N VAL A 208 -23.45 -13.44 10.53
CA VAL A 208 -22.30 -13.42 9.61
C VAL A 208 -21.04 -13.79 10.39
N PHE A 209 -20.25 -14.72 9.88
CA PHE A 209 -19.04 -15.17 10.55
C PHE A 209 -17.78 -14.70 9.81
N SER A 210 -16.98 -13.86 10.49
CA SER A 210 -15.70 -13.33 10.05
C SER A 210 -14.57 -14.05 10.76
N ASP A 211 -13.76 -14.78 10.00
CA ASP A 211 -12.75 -15.72 10.48
C ASP A 211 -11.33 -15.13 10.33
N SER A 212 -10.55 -15.01 11.41
CA SER A 212 -9.16 -14.51 11.32
C SER A 212 -8.09 -15.60 11.25
N ALA A 213 -8.45 -16.88 11.17
CA ALA A 213 -7.49 -17.99 11.21
C ALA A 213 -6.38 -17.86 10.16
N PRO A 214 -6.65 -17.53 8.89
CA PRO A 214 -5.60 -17.48 7.87
C PRO A 214 -4.49 -16.46 8.17
N ALA A 215 -4.80 -15.34 8.83
CA ALA A 215 -3.82 -14.29 9.16
C ALA A 215 -2.64 -14.84 9.98
N TYR A 216 -2.88 -15.84 10.84
CA TYR A 216 -1.86 -16.47 11.69
C TYR A 216 -0.90 -17.40 10.93
N PHE A 217 -1.17 -17.68 9.66
CA PHE A 217 -0.35 -18.54 8.81
C PHE A 217 0.28 -17.78 7.64
N GLN A 218 0.14 -16.45 7.60
CA GLN A 218 0.71 -15.60 6.56
C GLN A 218 2.21 -15.90 6.36
N GLY A 219 2.60 -16.05 5.09
CA GLY A 219 3.96 -16.39 4.66
C GLY A 219 4.35 -17.86 4.83
N GLY A 220 3.53 -18.65 5.53
CA GLY A 220 3.77 -20.06 5.82
C GLY A 220 3.24 -21.02 4.75
N SER A 221 3.69 -22.28 4.80
CA SER A 221 3.25 -23.33 3.86
C SER A 221 1.78 -23.74 4.02
N ASP A 222 1.22 -23.53 5.21
CA ASP A 222 -0.15 -23.94 5.54
C ASP A 222 -1.21 -22.90 5.16
N TRP A 223 -0.79 -21.67 4.84
CA TRP A 223 -1.67 -20.50 4.63
C TRP A 223 -2.85 -20.77 3.69
N GLN A 224 -2.58 -21.25 2.48
CA GLN A 224 -3.63 -21.54 1.49
C GLN A 224 -4.56 -22.69 1.93
N SER A 225 -4.06 -23.64 2.71
CA SER A 225 -4.87 -24.74 3.23
C SER A 225 -5.85 -24.26 4.30
N VAL A 226 -5.44 -23.29 5.13
CA VAL A 226 -6.28 -22.64 6.13
C VAL A 226 -7.34 -21.78 5.44
N ILE A 227 -7.00 -20.98 4.42
CA ILE A 227 -7.99 -20.25 3.60
C ILE A 227 -9.04 -21.21 2.99
N SER A 228 -8.58 -22.33 2.42
CA SER A 228 -9.49 -23.34 1.85
C SER A 228 -10.41 -24.00 2.89
N ALA A 229 -10.04 -23.96 4.16
CA ALA A 229 -10.87 -24.44 5.25
C ALA A 229 -11.85 -23.36 5.75
N SER A 230 -11.36 -22.14 5.98
CA SER A 230 -12.18 -20.98 6.39
C SER A 230 -13.30 -20.69 5.38
N SER A 231 -13.00 -20.75 4.08
CA SER A 231 -14.00 -20.62 2.99
C SER A 231 -15.11 -21.68 2.97
N LYS A 232 -15.07 -22.70 3.82
CA LYS A 232 -16.15 -23.69 3.95
C LYS A 232 -17.03 -23.46 5.17
N VAL A 233 -16.57 -22.65 6.13
CA VAL A 233 -17.20 -22.52 7.45
C VAL A 233 -17.47 -21.07 7.84
N ALA A 234 -16.95 -20.08 7.12
CA ALA A 234 -17.10 -18.65 7.39
C ALA A 234 -17.63 -17.90 6.17
N ASN A 235 -18.10 -16.66 6.39
CA ASN A 235 -18.55 -15.78 5.31
C ASN A 235 -17.45 -14.91 4.72
N LEU A 236 -16.43 -14.64 5.50
CA LEU A 236 -15.25 -13.89 5.13
C LEU A 236 -14.10 -14.28 6.04
N TRP A 237 -12.87 -14.05 5.58
CA TRP A 237 -11.69 -14.34 6.38
C TRP A 237 -10.56 -13.33 6.16
N ARG A 238 -9.94 -12.90 7.26
CA ARG A 238 -8.73 -12.06 7.21
C ARG A 238 -7.56 -12.91 6.74
N GLU A 239 -6.98 -12.57 5.58
CA GLU A 239 -5.93 -13.37 4.99
C GLU A 239 -4.51 -13.08 5.50
N GLY A 240 -4.25 -11.92 6.09
CA GLY A 240 -2.90 -11.48 6.46
C GLY A 240 -2.88 -10.45 7.58
N ALA A 241 -1.72 -9.81 7.77
CA ALA A 241 -1.49 -8.82 8.82
C ALA A 241 -2.54 -7.70 8.84
N ASP A 242 -2.69 -7.11 10.03
CA ASP A 242 -3.55 -5.95 10.23
C ASP A 242 -3.10 -4.76 9.39
N THR A 243 -4.08 -3.95 9.02
CA THR A 243 -3.85 -2.61 8.50
C THR A 243 -3.29 -1.70 9.60
N ALA A 244 -2.80 -0.54 9.20
CA ALA A 244 -2.19 0.40 10.13
C ALA A 244 -3.21 0.98 11.15
N LEU A 245 -2.71 1.28 12.34
CA LEU A 245 -3.44 1.95 13.40
C LEU A 245 -3.44 3.48 13.22
N GLY A 246 -4.42 4.16 13.79
CA GLY A 246 -4.71 5.58 13.55
C GLY A 246 -3.60 6.53 13.97
N GLN A 247 -2.82 6.16 14.99
CA GLN A 247 -1.66 6.91 15.47
C GLN A 247 -0.42 6.75 14.60
N GLN A 248 -0.38 5.78 13.68
CA GLN A 248 0.80 5.54 12.85
C GLN A 248 0.94 6.60 11.74
N SER A 249 2.15 6.72 11.19
CA SER A 249 2.47 7.71 10.17
C SER A 249 1.71 7.47 8.85
N ALA A 250 1.63 8.52 8.02
CA ALA A 250 1.05 8.40 6.67
C ALA A 250 1.74 7.32 5.83
N ALA A 251 3.08 7.23 5.93
CA ALA A 251 3.87 6.24 5.21
C ALA A 251 3.58 4.81 5.68
N ALA A 252 3.39 4.61 6.99
CA ALA A 252 2.99 3.31 7.54
C ALA A 252 1.60 2.90 7.06
N LYS A 253 0.63 3.83 7.04
CA LYS A 253 -0.73 3.58 6.53
C LYS A 253 -0.74 3.19 5.06
N TRP A 254 -0.02 3.92 4.22
CA TRP A 254 0.10 3.56 2.81
C TRP A 254 0.81 2.22 2.59
N SER A 255 1.87 1.95 3.36
CA SER A 255 2.60 0.68 3.29
C SER A 255 1.72 -0.51 3.67
N ALA A 256 0.90 -0.37 4.72
CA ALA A 256 -0.10 -1.37 5.09
C ALA A 256 -1.11 -1.60 3.96
N ILE A 257 -1.72 -0.52 3.41
CA ILE A 257 -2.66 -0.62 2.29
C ILE A 257 -2.05 -1.38 1.09
N ALA A 258 -0.81 -1.04 0.71
CA ALA A 258 -0.11 -1.68 -0.39
C ALA A 258 0.20 -3.16 -0.08
N TYR A 259 0.58 -3.46 1.16
CA TYR A 259 0.83 -4.82 1.63
C TYR A 259 -0.44 -5.68 1.58
N ASN A 260 -1.53 -5.22 2.21
CA ASN A 260 -2.83 -5.90 2.22
C ASN A 260 -3.35 -6.16 0.80
N TYR A 261 -3.26 -5.16 -0.09
CA TYR A 261 -3.56 -5.34 -1.52
C TYR A 261 -2.74 -6.49 -2.14
N SER A 262 -1.42 -6.48 -1.96
CA SER A 262 -0.53 -7.47 -2.58
C SER A 262 -0.78 -8.89 -2.09
N TYR A 263 -1.25 -9.02 -0.85
CA TYR A 263 -1.53 -10.31 -0.23
C TYR A 263 -2.89 -10.87 -0.67
N ASN A 264 -3.87 -9.99 -0.85
CA ASN A 264 -5.22 -10.37 -1.23
C ASN A 264 -5.39 -10.67 -2.73
N GLU A 265 -4.70 -9.91 -3.59
CA GLU A 265 -4.81 -9.99 -5.05
C GLU A 265 -4.84 -11.43 -5.61
N PRO A 266 -3.93 -12.35 -5.23
CA PRO A 266 -3.89 -13.69 -5.82
C PRO A 266 -5.00 -14.64 -5.31
N LEU A 267 -5.85 -14.21 -4.38
CA LEU A 267 -6.80 -15.08 -3.67
C LEU A 267 -8.19 -15.19 -4.32
N GLY A 268 -8.39 -14.60 -5.50
CA GLY A 268 -9.70 -14.55 -6.15
C GLY A 268 -10.37 -15.90 -6.40
N GLN A 269 -9.60 -17.01 -6.42
CA GLN A 269 -10.16 -18.37 -6.52
C GLN A 269 -10.97 -18.83 -5.29
N TYR A 270 -10.81 -18.16 -4.15
CA TYR A 270 -11.54 -18.45 -2.91
C TYR A 270 -12.75 -17.53 -2.69
N ALA A 271 -12.82 -16.40 -3.39
CA ALA A 271 -13.89 -15.42 -3.24
C ALA A 271 -15.12 -15.75 -4.12
N GLY A 272 -16.31 -15.44 -3.60
CA GLY A 272 -17.58 -15.60 -4.29
C GLY A 272 -18.77 -15.29 -3.39
N PRO A 273 -20.02 -15.31 -3.91
CA PRO A 273 -21.21 -15.02 -3.11
C PRO A 273 -21.30 -15.86 -1.82
N GLY A 274 -21.13 -15.19 -0.68
CA GLY A 274 -21.13 -15.81 0.65
C GLY A 274 -19.76 -16.07 1.27
N HIS A 275 -18.66 -15.77 0.57
CA HIS A 275 -17.29 -16.16 0.90
C HIS A 275 -16.31 -15.08 0.38
N TRP A 276 -15.67 -14.30 1.25
CA TRP A 276 -14.85 -13.16 0.84
C TRP A 276 -13.48 -13.16 1.49
N ASN A 277 -12.44 -12.85 0.71
CA ASN A 277 -11.14 -12.51 1.27
C ASN A 277 -11.23 -11.10 1.88
N ASP A 278 -10.63 -10.89 3.05
CA ASP A 278 -10.70 -9.68 3.85
C ASP A 278 -9.30 -9.05 4.06
N PRO A 279 -8.92 -8.09 3.19
CA PRO A 279 -7.68 -7.32 3.30
C PRO A 279 -7.67 -6.29 4.42
N ASP A 280 -8.58 -6.42 5.39
CA ASP A 280 -8.72 -5.57 6.56
C ASP A 280 -9.35 -4.19 6.28
N PHE A 281 -9.45 -3.39 7.35
CA PHE A 281 -10.25 -2.18 7.39
C PHE A 281 -9.84 -1.07 6.40
N LEU A 282 -10.84 -0.30 5.98
CA LEU A 282 -10.65 0.96 5.27
C LEU A 282 -10.20 2.06 6.25
N LEU A 283 -9.11 2.74 5.92
CA LEU A 283 -8.53 3.85 6.68
C LEU A 283 -8.98 5.23 6.16
N THR A 284 -9.98 5.25 5.28
CA THR A 284 -10.52 6.49 4.70
C THR A 284 -11.14 7.37 5.78
N GLY A 285 -10.66 8.61 5.88
CA GLY A 285 -11.08 9.57 6.90
C GLY A 285 -10.10 9.75 8.04
N ASP A 286 -9.07 8.91 8.11
CA ASP A 286 -7.98 9.03 9.07
C ASP A 286 -6.95 10.09 8.64
N ALA A 287 -6.21 10.64 9.61
CA ALA A 287 -5.18 11.62 9.35
C ALA A 287 -3.97 11.00 8.64
N GLY A 288 -3.31 11.79 7.79
CA GLY A 288 -2.06 11.42 7.11
C GLY A 288 -2.26 10.89 5.68
N LEU A 289 -3.38 10.23 5.38
CA LEU A 289 -3.66 9.78 4.01
C LEU A 289 -4.13 10.92 3.12
N THR A 290 -3.59 10.99 1.91
CA THR A 290 -4.08 11.90 0.87
C THR A 290 -5.45 11.43 0.34
N THR A 291 -6.19 12.31 -0.33
CA THR A 291 -7.43 11.91 -1.00
C THR A 291 -7.17 10.86 -2.09
N THR A 292 -6.02 10.93 -2.76
CA THR A 292 -5.57 9.95 -3.74
C THR A 292 -5.40 8.57 -3.12
N GLU A 293 -4.71 8.46 -2.00
CA GLU A 293 -4.47 7.17 -1.32
C GLU A 293 -5.77 6.58 -0.75
N MET A 294 -6.62 7.40 -0.13
CA MET A 294 -7.96 6.97 0.31
C MET A 294 -8.79 6.43 -0.87
N GLN A 295 -8.78 7.15 -2.00
CA GLN A 295 -9.48 6.74 -3.21
C GLN A 295 -8.89 5.45 -3.79
N SER A 296 -7.57 5.27 -3.75
CA SER A 296 -6.91 4.03 -4.17
C SER A 296 -7.30 2.84 -3.31
N GLN A 297 -7.30 2.97 -1.99
CA GLN A 297 -7.75 1.88 -1.11
C GLN A 297 -9.20 1.47 -1.46
N MET A 298 -10.11 2.45 -1.56
CA MET A 298 -11.51 2.18 -1.89
C MET A 298 -11.69 1.50 -3.26
N SER A 299 -10.97 1.96 -4.29
CA SER A 299 -11.02 1.36 -5.63
C SER A 299 -10.48 -0.08 -5.63
N LEU A 300 -9.36 -0.32 -4.96
CA LEU A 300 -8.72 -1.64 -4.91
C LEU A 300 -9.55 -2.65 -4.11
N TRP A 301 -10.10 -2.26 -2.95
CA TRP A 301 -10.97 -3.13 -2.15
C TRP A 301 -12.22 -3.51 -2.95
N ALA A 302 -12.86 -2.53 -3.61
CA ALA A 302 -14.04 -2.79 -4.43
C ALA A 302 -13.75 -3.68 -5.65
N GLU A 303 -12.60 -3.47 -6.29
CA GLU A 303 -12.13 -4.30 -7.40
C GLU A 303 -11.83 -5.72 -6.94
N MET A 304 -11.29 -5.90 -5.73
CA MET A 304 -11.01 -7.22 -5.15
C MET A 304 -12.25 -7.90 -4.52
N ALA A 305 -13.42 -7.26 -4.53
CA ALA A 305 -14.62 -7.74 -3.83
C ALA A 305 -14.38 -7.97 -2.32
N ALA A 306 -13.61 -7.08 -1.71
CA ALA A 306 -13.30 -7.10 -0.29
C ALA A 306 -14.45 -6.52 0.55
N PRO A 307 -14.63 -6.95 1.81
CA PRO A 307 -15.50 -6.25 2.76
C PRO A 307 -15.14 -4.76 2.85
N LEU A 308 -16.14 -3.88 2.77
CA LEU A 308 -15.95 -2.44 2.90
C LEU A 308 -16.28 -2.01 4.33
N ILE A 309 -15.35 -2.28 5.25
CA ILE A 309 -15.51 -1.98 6.67
C ILE A 309 -14.59 -0.80 7.03
N SER A 310 -15.19 0.35 7.35
CA SER A 310 -14.43 1.53 7.78
C SER A 310 -13.94 1.37 9.21
N SER A 311 -12.71 1.79 9.50
CA SER A 311 -12.22 1.90 10.87
C SER A 311 -11.58 3.27 11.12
N THR A 312 -12.43 4.29 11.13
CA THR A 312 -12.09 5.72 11.31
C THR A 312 -13.19 6.45 12.10
N ASP A 313 -12.96 7.69 12.53
CA ASP A 313 -14.00 8.48 13.18
C ASP A 313 -15.02 9.03 12.17
N LEU A 314 -16.18 8.39 12.08
CA LEU A 314 -17.26 8.78 11.18
C LEU A 314 -17.93 10.10 11.57
N THR A 315 -17.76 10.57 12.81
CA THR A 315 -18.36 11.83 13.28
C THR A 315 -17.60 13.06 12.79
N SER A 316 -16.37 12.88 12.30
CA SER A 316 -15.47 13.96 11.90
C SER A 316 -14.94 13.82 10.46
N LEU A 317 -15.58 13.00 9.62
CA LEU A 317 -15.18 12.83 8.22
C LEU A 317 -15.10 14.17 7.47
N SER A 318 -13.98 14.36 6.78
CA SER A 318 -13.86 15.44 5.81
C SER A 318 -14.81 15.22 4.62
N PRO A 319 -15.20 16.27 3.88
CA PRO A 319 -15.99 16.11 2.65
C PRO A 319 -15.33 15.19 1.62
N ALA A 320 -14.00 15.18 1.54
CA ALA A 320 -13.24 14.32 0.66
C ALA A 320 -13.38 12.84 1.08
N ALA A 321 -13.17 12.52 2.35
CA ALA A 321 -13.31 11.16 2.87
C ALA A 321 -14.75 10.64 2.71
N LEU A 322 -15.76 11.47 3.00
CA LEU A 322 -17.16 11.12 2.79
C LEU A 322 -17.48 10.87 1.31
N SER A 323 -16.88 11.63 0.39
CA SER A 323 -17.04 11.42 -1.05
C SER A 323 -16.43 10.10 -1.52
N VAL A 324 -15.30 9.68 -0.93
CA VAL A 324 -14.64 8.41 -1.25
C VAL A 324 -15.48 7.23 -0.74
N LEU A 325 -15.80 7.21 0.57
CA LEU A 325 -16.62 6.15 1.18
C LEU A 325 -18.03 6.09 0.56
N GLY A 326 -18.62 7.24 0.21
CA GLY A 326 -19.99 7.32 -0.29
C GLY A 326 -20.16 7.12 -1.81
N ASN A 327 -19.10 6.75 -2.54
CA ASN A 327 -19.13 6.68 -4.00
C ASN A 327 -19.94 5.48 -4.53
N ASP A 328 -21.20 5.74 -4.91
CA ASP A 328 -22.14 4.74 -5.44
C ASP A 328 -21.59 3.90 -6.60
N ARG A 329 -20.76 4.49 -7.47
CA ARG A 329 -20.27 3.83 -8.68
C ARG A 329 -19.22 2.78 -8.35
N ILE A 330 -18.37 3.05 -7.36
CA ILE A 330 -17.34 2.13 -6.89
C ILE A 330 -17.96 1.06 -5.99
N ILE A 331 -18.86 1.45 -5.08
CA ILE A 331 -19.64 0.50 -4.27
C ILE A 331 -20.42 -0.48 -5.16
N ALA A 332 -20.97 -0.03 -6.29
CA ALA A 332 -21.68 -0.91 -7.22
C ALA A 332 -20.76 -1.91 -7.95
N VAL A 333 -19.45 -1.69 -8.00
CA VAL A 333 -18.48 -2.69 -8.48
C VAL A 333 -18.22 -3.71 -7.37
N ASP A 334 -17.98 -3.25 -6.14
CA ASP A 334 -17.82 -4.11 -4.98
C ASP A 334 -19.02 -5.07 -4.81
N GLN A 335 -20.22 -4.48 -4.77
CA GLN A 335 -21.49 -5.16 -4.55
C GLN A 335 -22.09 -5.81 -5.81
N ASP A 336 -21.29 -6.02 -6.86
CA ASP A 336 -21.77 -6.71 -8.07
C ASP A 336 -22.14 -8.17 -7.75
N ARG A 337 -23.34 -8.57 -8.17
CA ARG A 337 -23.91 -9.89 -7.85
C ARG A 337 -23.18 -11.08 -8.45
N LEU A 338 -22.28 -10.88 -9.42
CA LEU A 338 -21.41 -11.96 -9.89
C LEU A 338 -20.49 -12.42 -8.76
N GLY A 339 -20.12 -11.50 -7.86
CA GLY A 339 -19.24 -11.77 -6.73
C GLY A 339 -17.84 -12.20 -7.14
N ALA A 340 -17.40 -11.83 -8.35
CA ALA A 340 -16.04 -12.10 -8.79
C ALA A 340 -15.07 -11.11 -8.13
N GLN A 341 -13.97 -11.62 -7.57
CA GLN A 341 -12.81 -10.82 -7.24
C GLN A 341 -12.05 -10.47 -8.53
N GLY A 342 -11.61 -9.21 -8.65
CA GLY A 342 -10.74 -8.76 -9.72
C GLY A 342 -9.34 -9.35 -9.60
N HIS A 343 -8.62 -9.40 -10.71
CA HIS A 343 -7.26 -9.94 -10.78
C HIS A 343 -6.39 -9.08 -11.70
N VAL A 344 -5.07 -9.14 -11.50
CA VAL A 344 -4.10 -8.44 -12.34
C VAL A 344 -4.02 -9.09 -13.72
N VAL A 345 -4.17 -8.28 -14.77
CA VAL A 345 -4.05 -8.71 -16.19
C VAL A 345 -2.80 -8.17 -16.87
N GLN A 346 -2.18 -7.14 -16.29
CA GLN A 346 -0.97 -6.53 -16.80
C GLN A 346 -0.19 -5.89 -15.65
N GLN A 347 1.13 -6.06 -15.66
CA GLN A 347 2.07 -5.44 -14.72
C GLN A 347 3.15 -4.70 -15.49
N GLY A 348 3.69 -3.64 -14.89
CA GLY A 348 4.88 -2.98 -15.37
C GLY A 348 5.68 -2.35 -14.24
N THR A 349 6.58 -1.43 -14.58
CA THR A 349 7.45 -0.78 -13.60
C THR A 349 6.64 0.11 -12.66
N GLY A 350 6.35 -0.37 -11.45
CA GLY A 350 5.62 0.39 -10.44
C GLY A 350 4.12 0.55 -10.72
N TYR A 351 3.51 -0.30 -11.55
CA TYR A 351 2.06 -0.28 -11.76
C TYR A 351 1.48 -1.68 -11.98
N ASP A 352 0.18 -1.82 -11.64
CA ASP A 352 -0.65 -2.96 -11.97
C ASP A 352 -1.93 -2.49 -12.70
N VAL A 353 -2.47 -3.35 -13.56
CA VAL A 353 -3.79 -3.20 -14.16
C VAL A 353 -4.64 -4.38 -13.74
N LEU A 354 -5.76 -4.10 -13.06
CA LEU A 354 -6.70 -5.11 -12.59
C LEU A 354 -7.98 -5.07 -13.39
N THR A 355 -8.62 -6.24 -13.51
CA THR A 355 -9.97 -6.32 -14.07
C THR A 355 -10.89 -7.26 -13.31
N LYS A 356 -12.16 -6.86 -13.24
CA LYS A 356 -13.26 -7.60 -12.62
C LYS A 356 -14.44 -7.67 -13.60
N PRO A 357 -14.84 -8.87 -14.04
CA PRO A 357 -16.07 -9.02 -14.81
C PRO A 357 -17.28 -8.69 -13.93
N LEU A 358 -18.30 -8.06 -14.52
CA LEU A 358 -19.53 -7.69 -13.84
C LEU A 358 -20.72 -8.48 -14.38
N ALA A 359 -21.75 -8.68 -13.55
CA ALA A 359 -22.87 -9.56 -13.86
C ALA A 359 -23.71 -9.14 -15.08
N ASN A 360 -23.59 -7.89 -15.53
CA ASN A 360 -24.27 -7.37 -16.72
C ASN A 360 -23.45 -7.54 -18.02
N GLY A 361 -22.23 -8.09 -17.94
CA GLY A 361 -21.32 -8.25 -19.07
C GLY A 361 -20.33 -7.10 -19.24
N ASP A 362 -20.42 -6.04 -18.43
CA ASP A 362 -19.39 -5.01 -18.37
C ASP A 362 -18.13 -5.55 -17.66
N VAL A 363 -17.03 -4.81 -17.80
CA VAL A 363 -15.79 -5.08 -17.07
C VAL A 363 -15.38 -3.83 -16.30
N SER A 364 -15.06 -3.99 -15.02
CA SER A 364 -14.33 -2.97 -14.25
C SER A 364 -12.83 -3.08 -14.57
N VAL A 365 -12.16 -1.94 -14.75
CA VAL A 365 -10.73 -1.86 -15.03
C VAL A 365 -10.12 -0.82 -14.09
N VAL A 366 -9.14 -1.23 -13.29
CA VAL A 366 -8.35 -0.34 -12.44
C VAL A 366 -6.95 -0.20 -13.03
N LEU A 367 -6.52 1.04 -13.25
CA LEU A 367 -5.13 1.40 -13.52
C LEU A 367 -4.51 1.85 -12.20
N PHE A 368 -3.64 1.05 -11.59
CA PHE A 368 -3.07 1.31 -10.27
C PHE A 368 -1.58 1.66 -10.35
N ASN A 369 -1.23 2.87 -9.91
CA ASN A 369 0.15 3.32 -9.78
C ASN A 369 0.67 3.05 -8.36
N LYS A 370 1.58 2.09 -8.24
CA LYS A 370 2.31 1.77 -6.99
C LYS A 370 3.54 2.66 -6.79
N GLY A 371 3.96 3.37 -7.82
CA GLY A 371 5.12 4.23 -7.81
C GLY A 371 4.90 5.53 -7.06
N THR A 372 6.02 6.24 -6.85
CA THR A 372 6.12 7.47 -6.08
C THR A 372 6.07 8.75 -6.93
N SER A 373 5.80 8.61 -8.23
CA SER A 373 5.53 9.70 -9.16
C SER A 373 4.33 9.36 -10.02
N SER A 374 3.64 10.39 -10.53
CA SER A 374 2.65 10.19 -11.60
C SER A 374 3.21 9.39 -12.79
N GLN A 375 2.34 8.64 -13.47
CA GLN A 375 2.67 7.98 -14.73
C GLN A 375 1.43 7.71 -15.57
N THR A 376 1.59 7.73 -16.90
CA THR A 376 0.54 7.28 -17.82
C THR A 376 0.49 5.77 -17.88
N ILE A 377 -0.60 5.18 -17.38
CA ILE A 377 -0.84 3.73 -17.44
C ILE A 377 -1.83 3.46 -18.56
N SER A 378 -1.55 2.44 -19.38
CA SER A 378 -2.39 2.06 -20.50
C SER A 378 -2.57 0.55 -20.61
N THR A 379 -3.77 0.13 -20.99
CA THR A 379 -4.12 -1.23 -21.36
C THR A 379 -5.10 -1.24 -22.54
N THR A 380 -5.62 -2.41 -22.91
CA THR A 380 -6.65 -2.54 -23.93
C THR A 380 -7.89 -3.26 -23.42
N ALA A 381 -9.05 -2.98 -24.03
CA ALA A 381 -10.29 -3.71 -23.78
C ALA A 381 -10.10 -5.23 -24.00
N ALA A 382 -9.27 -5.63 -24.97
CA ALA A 382 -8.95 -7.03 -25.22
C ALA A 382 -8.14 -7.65 -24.07
N THR A 383 -7.12 -6.96 -23.55
CA THR A 383 -6.36 -7.36 -22.35
C THR A 383 -7.29 -7.46 -21.14
N ALA A 384 -8.27 -6.55 -21.05
CA ALA A 384 -9.30 -6.56 -20.01
C ALA A 384 -10.38 -7.65 -20.19
N GLY A 385 -10.23 -8.56 -21.16
CA GLY A 385 -11.13 -9.70 -21.36
C GLY A 385 -12.37 -9.42 -22.23
N LEU A 386 -12.56 -8.19 -22.73
CA LEU A 386 -13.63 -7.87 -23.66
C LEU A 386 -13.29 -8.35 -25.07
N ARG A 387 -14.16 -9.19 -25.64
CA ARG A 387 -13.97 -9.80 -26.99
C ARG A 387 -14.78 -9.13 -28.09
N GLY A 388 -15.52 -8.08 -27.73
CA GLY A 388 -16.31 -7.26 -28.63
C GLY A 388 -15.50 -6.59 -29.73
N ARG A 389 -16.15 -6.23 -30.84
CA ARG A 389 -15.56 -5.31 -31.80
C ARG A 389 -15.82 -3.89 -31.31
N ALA A 390 -14.77 -3.09 -31.20
CA ALA A 390 -14.84 -1.66 -30.89
C ALA A 390 -15.95 -0.96 -31.71
N PRO A 391 -16.61 0.08 -31.16
CA PRO A 391 -16.17 0.91 -30.02
C PRO A 391 -16.73 0.51 -28.64
N PHE A 392 -16.08 0.99 -27.56
CA PHE A 392 -16.47 0.80 -26.16
C PHE A 392 -16.77 2.13 -25.47
N THR A 393 -17.66 2.13 -24.48
CA THR A 393 -17.89 3.27 -23.57
C THR A 393 -17.09 3.07 -22.30
N LEU A 394 -16.31 4.08 -21.91
CA LEU A 394 -15.64 4.16 -20.60
C LEU A 394 -16.46 5.08 -19.70
N THR A 395 -16.70 4.65 -18.45
CA THR A 395 -17.22 5.52 -17.39
C THR A 395 -16.20 5.57 -16.27
N ASP A 396 -15.62 6.74 -16.02
CA ASP A 396 -14.77 6.98 -14.85
C ASP A 396 -15.62 6.87 -13.57
N LEU A 397 -15.24 5.98 -12.66
CA LEU A 397 -16.02 5.68 -11.45
C LEU A 397 -15.76 6.65 -10.30
N VAL A 398 -14.80 7.57 -10.42
CA VAL A 398 -14.62 8.69 -9.51
C VAL A 398 -15.37 9.92 -10.04
N SER A 399 -15.12 10.35 -11.27
CA SER A 399 -15.69 11.61 -11.81
C SER A 399 -17.08 11.47 -12.45
N GLY A 400 -17.42 10.28 -12.96
CA GLY A 400 -18.70 9.98 -13.61
C GLY A 400 -18.71 10.37 -15.08
N GLN A 401 -17.59 10.92 -15.56
CA GLN A 401 -17.40 11.28 -16.95
C GLN A 401 -17.42 10.02 -17.81
N ARG A 402 -18.04 10.17 -18.98
CA ARG A 402 -18.10 9.12 -20.00
C ARG A 402 -17.28 9.53 -21.21
N SER A 403 -16.63 8.55 -21.82
CA SER A 403 -15.91 8.71 -23.09
C SER A 403 -16.07 7.46 -23.96
N VAL A 404 -15.71 7.54 -25.24
CA VAL A 404 -15.77 6.41 -26.17
C VAL A 404 -14.38 6.09 -26.70
N THR A 405 -13.96 4.83 -26.60
CA THR A 405 -12.65 4.35 -27.07
C THR A 405 -12.78 3.33 -28.21
N ASN A 406 -11.76 3.25 -29.06
CA ASN A 406 -11.59 2.13 -30.00
C ASN A 406 -10.97 0.88 -29.36
N GLY A 407 -10.73 0.90 -28.06
CA GLY A 407 -10.24 -0.23 -27.29
C GLY A 407 -9.01 0.08 -26.43
N VAL A 408 -8.39 1.26 -26.56
CA VAL A 408 -7.33 1.69 -25.64
C VAL A 408 -7.96 2.30 -24.39
N ILE A 409 -7.52 1.83 -23.23
CA ILE A 409 -7.90 2.36 -21.92
C ILE A 409 -6.63 2.94 -21.30
N SER A 410 -6.60 4.25 -21.12
CA SER A 410 -5.37 4.95 -20.75
C SER A 410 -5.72 6.16 -19.90
N ALA A 411 -4.96 6.38 -18.83
CA ALA A 411 -5.07 7.55 -17.99
C ALA A 411 -3.71 7.95 -17.46
N ASP A 412 -3.58 9.23 -17.15
CA ASP A 412 -2.54 9.71 -16.26
C ASP A 412 -2.94 9.39 -14.82
N VAL A 413 -2.07 8.67 -14.08
CA VAL A 413 -2.38 8.15 -12.76
C VAL A 413 -1.36 8.71 -11.75
N PRO A 414 -1.77 9.52 -10.75
CA PRO A 414 -0.88 10.08 -9.74
C PRO A 414 -0.09 9.01 -8.97
N ALA A 415 0.99 9.39 -8.31
CA ALA A 415 1.68 8.54 -7.35
C ALA A 415 0.67 7.97 -6.33
N HIS A 416 0.79 6.68 -6.01
CA HIS A 416 -0.13 5.97 -5.11
C HIS A 416 -1.62 6.01 -5.57
N GLY A 417 -1.87 6.38 -6.82
CA GLY A 417 -3.20 6.67 -7.36
C GLY A 417 -3.83 5.50 -8.10
N THR A 418 -5.15 5.56 -8.24
CA THR A 418 -5.92 4.69 -9.14
C THR A 418 -6.77 5.52 -10.08
N VAL A 419 -6.98 5.01 -11.29
CA VAL A 419 -8.11 5.40 -12.14
C VAL A 419 -8.94 4.15 -12.41
N MET A 420 -10.21 4.20 -12.05
CA MET A 420 -11.14 3.08 -12.16
C MET A 420 -12.21 3.38 -13.21
N TYR A 421 -12.33 2.50 -14.21
CA TYR A 421 -13.32 2.60 -15.26
C TYR A 421 -14.30 1.42 -15.20
N ARG A 422 -15.59 1.69 -15.44
CA ARG A 422 -16.49 0.66 -15.99
C ARG A 422 -16.45 0.74 -17.51
N VAL A 423 -16.20 -0.40 -18.14
CA VAL A 423 -16.07 -0.55 -19.59
C VAL A 423 -17.26 -1.33 -20.12
N HIS A 424 -18.03 -0.69 -20.99
CA HIS A 424 -19.21 -1.26 -21.64
C HIS A 424 -18.93 -1.47 -23.14
N GLU A 425 -19.33 -2.62 -23.68
CA GLU A 425 -19.28 -2.88 -25.12
C GLU A 425 -20.32 -2.05 -25.87
N GLY A 426 -19.87 -1.26 -26.86
CA GLY A 426 -20.71 -0.34 -27.61
C GLY A 426 -20.44 1.13 -27.27
N ALA A 427 -20.56 1.99 -28.30
CA ALA A 427 -20.43 3.43 -28.13
C ALA A 427 -21.73 4.08 -27.66
N THR A 428 -21.63 4.85 -26.58
CA THR A 428 -22.66 5.80 -26.20
C THR A 428 -22.66 6.98 -27.17
N ARG A 429 -23.81 7.29 -27.78
CA ARG A 429 -23.94 8.42 -28.70
C ARG A 429 -23.82 9.76 -27.95
N GLY A 430 -23.26 10.76 -28.64
CA GLY A 430 -23.14 12.13 -28.09
C GLY A 430 -22.09 12.28 -26.99
N VAL A 431 -21.25 11.26 -26.80
CA VAL A 431 -20.13 11.25 -25.85
C VAL A 431 -18.82 11.49 -26.60
N ALA A 432 -17.90 12.24 -26.00
CA ALA A 432 -16.61 12.57 -26.61
C ALA A 432 -15.69 11.34 -26.72
N SER A 433 -14.66 11.43 -27.56
CA SER A 433 -13.61 10.41 -27.62
C SER A 433 -12.87 10.29 -26.29
N ALA A 434 -12.44 9.08 -25.95
CA ALA A 434 -11.49 8.88 -24.87
C ALA A 434 -10.17 9.56 -25.25
N VAL A 435 -9.66 10.40 -24.34
CA VAL A 435 -8.38 11.10 -24.50
C VAL A 435 -7.53 10.80 -23.29
N SER A 436 -6.25 10.51 -23.50
CA SER A 436 -5.27 10.39 -22.42
C SER A 436 -4.22 11.50 -22.50
N LEU A 437 -3.63 11.80 -21.34
CA LEU A 437 -2.49 12.69 -21.21
C LEU A 437 -1.26 11.90 -20.82
N SER A 438 -0.12 12.37 -21.30
CA SER A 438 1.19 11.97 -20.80
C SER A 438 2.10 13.19 -20.72
N PHE A 439 2.98 13.18 -19.74
CA PHE A 439 3.91 14.27 -19.49
C PHE A 439 5.35 13.86 -19.82
N GLN A 440 6.14 14.83 -20.25
CA GLN A 440 7.58 14.67 -20.37
C GLN A 440 8.28 15.95 -19.90
N ASN A 441 9.12 15.81 -18.88
CA ASN A 441 9.86 16.93 -18.31
C ASN A 441 11.27 17.03 -18.92
N GLY A 442 11.62 18.23 -19.37
CA GLY A 442 12.96 18.60 -19.76
C GLY A 442 13.86 18.85 -18.54
N GLN A 443 15.17 18.80 -18.77
CA GLN A 443 16.17 19.18 -17.77
C GLN A 443 16.03 20.67 -17.40
N ALA A 444 16.28 21.01 -16.13
CA ALA A 444 16.31 22.42 -15.73
C ALA A 444 17.54 23.13 -16.31
N THR A 445 17.32 24.30 -16.89
CA THR A 445 18.36 25.27 -17.24
C THR A 445 18.00 26.60 -16.56
N ASP A 446 18.86 27.10 -15.68
CA ASP A 446 18.65 28.35 -14.92
C ASP A 446 17.28 28.41 -14.19
N GLY A 447 16.88 27.32 -13.53
CA GLY A 447 15.61 27.22 -12.81
C GLY A 447 14.36 27.11 -13.69
N THR A 448 14.52 27.11 -15.02
CA THR A 448 13.43 26.91 -15.99
C THR A 448 13.47 25.49 -16.54
N ARG A 449 12.31 24.83 -16.59
CA ARG A 449 12.11 23.50 -17.17
C ARG A 449 11.07 23.58 -18.28
N SER A 450 11.21 22.72 -19.29
CA SER A 450 10.14 22.50 -20.25
C SER A 450 9.26 21.34 -19.77
N VAL A 451 7.95 21.50 -19.82
CA VAL A 451 6.95 20.47 -19.49
C VAL A 451 6.14 20.24 -20.75
N ASP A 452 6.32 19.09 -21.38
CA ASP A 452 5.56 18.68 -22.55
C ASP A 452 4.30 17.93 -22.12
N VAL A 453 3.14 18.46 -22.48
CA VAL A 453 1.84 17.80 -22.28
C VAL A 453 1.41 17.20 -23.61
N THR A 454 1.41 15.87 -23.69
CA THR A 454 0.97 15.14 -24.88
C THR A 454 -0.45 14.65 -24.71
N ILE A 455 -1.31 14.98 -25.67
CA ILE A 455 -2.73 14.65 -25.73
C ILE A 455 -2.92 13.58 -26.79
N THR A 456 -3.48 12.43 -26.43
CA THR A 456 -3.70 11.32 -27.38
C THR A 456 -5.18 11.02 -27.54
N ASP A 457 -5.68 11.01 -28.78
CA ASP A 457 -7.05 10.60 -29.10
C ASP A 457 -7.14 9.08 -29.20
N ASN A 458 -7.71 8.44 -28.18
CA ASN A 458 -7.93 7.00 -28.10
C ASN A 458 -9.31 6.57 -28.63
N GLY A 459 -10.13 7.54 -29.07
CA GLY A 459 -11.49 7.31 -29.51
C GLY A 459 -11.66 7.14 -31.01
N PRO A 460 -12.92 6.90 -31.44
CA PRO A 460 -13.27 6.79 -32.85
C PRO A 460 -13.43 8.13 -33.56
N LEU A 461 -13.59 9.23 -32.82
CA LEU A 461 -13.92 10.54 -33.37
C LEU A 461 -12.75 11.51 -33.20
N MET A 462 -12.34 12.15 -34.28
CA MET A 462 -11.31 13.19 -34.24
C MET A 462 -11.63 14.25 -33.18
N VAL A 463 -10.65 14.55 -32.34
CA VAL A 463 -10.67 15.71 -31.46
C VAL A 463 -10.40 16.96 -32.30
N SER A 464 -11.42 17.80 -32.50
CA SER A 464 -11.33 19.00 -33.35
C SER A 464 -10.48 20.09 -32.72
N THR A 465 -10.61 20.26 -31.41
CA THR A 465 -9.90 21.26 -30.60
C THR A 465 -9.63 20.66 -29.22
N ALA A 466 -8.46 20.97 -28.66
CA ALA A 466 -8.10 20.65 -27.29
C ALA A 466 -7.38 21.85 -26.68
N ASP A 467 -8.05 22.55 -25.77
CA ASP A 467 -7.53 23.68 -25.04
C ASP A 467 -6.86 23.17 -23.76
N VAL A 468 -5.54 23.30 -23.69
CA VAL A 468 -4.68 22.86 -22.60
C VAL A 468 -4.36 24.05 -21.71
N SER A 469 -4.63 23.93 -20.42
CA SER A 469 -4.16 24.85 -19.40
C SER A 469 -3.27 24.13 -18.40
N LEU A 470 -2.06 24.64 -18.17
CA LEU A 470 -1.15 24.14 -17.15
C LEU A 470 -1.18 25.03 -15.91
N ALA A 471 -1.59 24.45 -14.79
CA ALA A 471 -1.47 25.06 -13.47
C ALA A 471 -0.19 24.56 -12.79
N VAL A 472 0.51 25.47 -12.11
CA VAL A 472 1.76 25.19 -11.39
C VAL A 472 1.56 25.56 -9.91
N PRO A 473 2.33 24.96 -8.98
CA PRO A 473 2.12 25.19 -7.56
C PRO A 473 2.57 26.60 -7.14
N THR A 474 2.22 26.98 -5.91
CA THR A 474 2.57 28.29 -5.35
C THR A 474 4.08 28.52 -5.43
N GLY A 475 4.50 29.70 -5.91
CA GLY A 475 5.91 30.05 -6.09
C GLY A 475 6.47 29.70 -7.47
N TRP A 476 5.77 28.89 -8.26
CA TRP A 476 6.10 28.62 -9.65
C TRP A 476 5.41 29.59 -10.60
N THR A 477 6.00 29.78 -11.78
CA THR A 477 5.41 30.53 -12.88
C THR A 477 5.44 29.72 -14.16
N VAL A 478 4.44 29.88 -15.01
CA VAL A 478 4.37 29.22 -16.33
C VAL A 478 4.20 30.28 -17.41
N ARG A 479 5.06 30.23 -18.44
CA ARG A 479 4.97 31.10 -19.61
C ARG A 479 3.98 30.53 -20.61
N ALA A 480 2.99 31.32 -21.00
CA ALA A 480 1.89 30.89 -21.87
C ALA A 480 1.16 29.65 -21.32
N ALA A 481 0.54 29.83 -20.13
CA ALA A 481 -0.20 28.80 -19.40
C ALA A 481 -1.35 28.14 -20.19
N HIS A 482 -1.74 28.72 -21.32
CA HIS A 482 -2.83 28.24 -22.18
C HIS A 482 -2.33 28.03 -23.60
N LYS A 483 -2.64 26.86 -24.17
CA LYS A 483 -2.32 26.46 -25.55
C LYS A 483 -3.47 25.66 -26.15
N THR A 484 -3.55 25.63 -27.48
CA THR A 484 -4.63 24.92 -28.18
C THR A 484 -4.05 24.03 -29.28
N ALA A 485 -4.36 22.73 -29.19
CA ALA A 485 -4.12 21.77 -30.25
C ALA A 485 -5.37 21.61 -31.13
N HIS A 486 -5.16 21.34 -32.41
CA HIS A 486 -6.24 21.21 -33.40
C HIS A 486 -6.15 19.89 -34.16
N ALA A 487 -7.32 19.34 -34.52
CA ALA A 487 -7.46 18.21 -35.44
C ALA A 487 -6.59 16.97 -35.09
N ILE A 488 -6.63 16.53 -33.83
CA ILE A 488 -5.98 15.30 -33.39
C ILE A 488 -6.82 14.13 -33.90
N LYS A 489 -6.29 13.39 -34.88
CA LYS A 489 -6.97 12.24 -35.50
C LYS A 489 -6.99 11.04 -34.54
N PRO A 490 -7.96 10.12 -34.69
CA PRO A 490 -7.98 8.86 -33.95
C PRO A 490 -6.63 8.13 -33.98
N GLY A 491 -6.13 7.73 -32.82
CA GLY A 491 -4.84 7.06 -32.64
C GLY A 491 -3.61 7.96 -32.87
N ARG A 492 -3.79 9.28 -32.90
CA ARG A 492 -2.69 10.26 -33.01
C ARG A 492 -2.64 11.14 -31.76
N SER A 493 -1.52 11.82 -31.62
CA SER A 493 -1.27 12.72 -30.49
C SER A 493 -0.86 14.11 -30.97
N ALA A 494 -1.06 15.10 -30.10
CA ALA A 494 -0.48 16.44 -30.21
C ALA A 494 0.22 16.79 -28.89
N THR A 495 1.33 17.53 -28.97
CA THR A 495 2.14 17.88 -27.80
C THR A 495 2.24 19.39 -27.67
N GLU A 496 1.93 19.89 -26.49
CA GLU A 496 2.06 21.31 -26.13
C GLU A 496 3.15 21.47 -25.06
N SER A 497 4.21 22.21 -25.41
CA SER A 497 5.33 22.47 -24.51
C SER A 497 5.11 23.73 -23.69
N PHE A 498 5.25 23.65 -22.37
CA PHE A 498 5.19 24.77 -21.44
C PHE A 498 6.56 25.03 -20.85
N ASN A 499 6.89 26.29 -20.58
CA ASN A 499 8.09 26.63 -19.83
C ASN A 499 7.69 27.04 -18.41
N VAL A 500 8.14 26.28 -17.44
CA VAL A 500 7.86 26.49 -16.02
C VAL A 500 9.13 26.92 -15.30
N THR A 501 9.04 27.92 -14.46
CA THR A 501 10.16 28.43 -13.67
C THR A 501 9.75 28.42 -12.21
N GLY A 502 10.54 27.73 -11.39
CA GLY A 502 10.29 27.53 -9.97
C GLY A 502 11.40 28.09 -9.10
N PRO A 503 11.17 28.16 -7.77
CA PRO A 503 12.23 28.46 -6.82
C PRO A 503 13.29 27.35 -6.83
N THR A 504 14.51 27.68 -6.40
CA THR A 504 15.50 26.65 -6.05
C THR A 504 15.04 26.00 -4.75
N PRO A 505 14.72 24.70 -4.74
CA PRO A 505 14.27 24.03 -3.53
C PRO A 505 15.43 23.86 -2.53
N PRO A 506 15.14 23.69 -1.23
CA PRO A 506 16.18 23.36 -0.26
C PRO A 506 16.82 21.99 -0.59
N PRO A 507 17.93 21.62 0.09
CA PRO A 507 18.49 20.28 -0.07
C PRO A 507 17.50 19.17 0.29
N GLY A 508 17.50 18.12 -0.53
CA GLY A 508 16.65 16.94 -0.39
C GLY A 508 15.75 16.67 -1.59
N PRO A 509 15.05 15.51 -1.56
CA PRO A 509 14.02 15.18 -2.53
C PRO A 509 12.80 16.07 -2.31
N HIS A 510 12.39 16.76 -3.37
CA HIS A 510 11.20 17.61 -3.41
C HIS A 510 10.40 17.28 -4.66
N THR A 511 9.09 17.21 -4.50
CA THR A 511 8.14 17.00 -5.57
C THR A 511 7.15 18.16 -5.56
N ASP A 512 7.07 18.87 -6.69
CA ASP A 512 6.11 19.93 -6.92
C ASP A 512 5.10 19.46 -7.99
N GLU A 513 3.85 19.22 -7.58
CA GLU A 513 2.78 18.78 -8.48
C GLU A 513 2.34 19.93 -9.40
N LEU A 514 2.23 19.65 -10.70
CA LEU A 514 1.60 20.49 -11.70
C LEU A 514 0.42 19.78 -12.33
N THR A 515 -0.58 20.56 -12.73
CA THR A 515 -1.86 20.03 -13.19
C THR A 515 -2.15 20.53 -14.60
N ALA A 516 -2.20 19.62 -15.57
CA ALA A 516 -2.74 19.93 -16.89
C ALA A 516 -4.24 19.65 -16.92
N THR A 517 -5.01 20.67 -17.28
CA THR A 517 -6.43 20.51 -17.63
C THR A 517 -6.56 20.62 -19.13
N VAL A 518 -7.27 19.68 -19.74
CA VAL A 518 -7.63 19.72 -21.17
C VAL A 518 -9.14 19.74 -21.33
N VAL A 519 -9.65 20.80 -21.96
CA VAL A 519 -11.03 20.88 -22.43
C VAL A 519 -11.01 20.65 -23.94
N TYR A 520 -11.67 19.59 -24.39
CA TYR A 520 -11.59 19.17 -25.78
C TYR A 520 -12.95 18.86 -26.36
N ARG A 521 -13.02 18.85 -27.70
CA ARG A 521 -14.25 18.61 -28.44
C ARG A 521 -14.06 17.51 -29.47
N SER A 522 -14.96 16.53 -29.46
CA SER A 522 -15.10 15.51 -30.51
C SER A 522 -16.49 15.65 -31.13
N GLN A 523 -16.56 16.08 -32.40
CA GLN A 523 -17.81 16.49 -33.05
C GLN A 523 -18.59 17.56 -32.26
N SER A 524 -19.78 17.23 -31.73
CA SER A 524 -20.61 18.13 -30.92
C SER A 524 -20.40 17.98 -29.42
N ALA A 525 -19.70 16.92 -28.97
CA ALA A 525 -19.48 16.63 -27.57
C ALA A 525 -18.23 17.35 -27.07
N THR A 526 -18.35 18.03 -25.93
CA THR A 526 -17.23 18.62 -25.19
C THR A 526 -16.99 17.79 -23.94
N ALA A 527 -15.72 17.51 -23.64
CA ALA A 527 -15.31 16.84 -22.43
C ALA A 527 -14.13 17.56 -21.79
N ARG A 528 -13.88 17.24 -20.53
CA ARG A 528 -12.77 17.77 -19.74
C ARG A 528 -12.03 16.60 -19.11
N LEU A 529 -10.71 16.67 -19.14
CA LEU A 529 -9.84 15.71 -18.47
C LEU A 529 -8.73 16.48 -17.75
N THR A 530 -8.25 15.92 -16.65
CA THR A 530 -7.13 16.46 -15.89
C THR A 530 -6.07 15.38 -15.76
N GLY A 531 -4.81 15.75 -15.88
CA GLY A 531 -3.67 14.93 -15.50
C GLY A 531 -2.75 15.75 -14.61
N VAL A 532 -1.93 15.06 -13.82
CA VAL A 532 -0.93 15.66 -12.94
C VAL A 532 0.44 15.14 -13.33
N ASP A 533 1.44 15.96 -13.13
CA ASP A 533 2.83 15.52 -13.21
C ASP A 533 3.65 16.21 -12.13
N ASP A 534 4.76 15.59 -11.80
CA ASP A 534 5.58 15.92 -10.65
C ASP A 534 6.91 16.48 -11.12
N ILE A 535 7.21 17.72 -10.77
CA ILE A 535 8.57 18.22 -10.90
C ILE A 535 9.37 17.68 -9.73
N TYR A 536 10.06 16.56 -9.97
CA TYR A 536 11.03 16.04 -9.02
C TYR A 536 12.33 16.84 -9.07
N SER A 537 12.85 17.17 -7.89
CA SER A 537 14.17 17.72 -7.69
C SER A 537 14.81 17.07 -6.48
N ASN A 538 16.11 16.83 -6.55
CA ASN A 538 16.87 16.25 -5.44
C ASN A 538 18.16 17.03 -5.28
N VAL A 539 18.07 18.17 -4.61
CA VAL A 539 19.23 19.04 -4.41
C VAL A 539 20.14 18.35 -3.38
N PRO A 540 21.43 18.09 -3.70
CA PRO A 540 22.29 17.36 -2.78
C PRO A 540 22.41 18.06 -1.42
N TYR A 541 22.24 17.29 -0.34
CA TYR A 541 22.65 17.74 0.99
C TYR A 541 24.16 17.99 1.00
N PRO A 542 24.64 19.01 1.74
CA PRO A 542 26.07 19.30 1.81
C PRO A 542 26.89 18.18 2.49
N ASN A 543 26.25 17.39 3.35
CA ASN A 543 26.82 16.22 4.03
C ASN A 543 25.68 15.37 4.64
N LEU A 544 26.01 14.20 5.19
CA LEU A 544 25.04 13.28 5.78
C LEU A 544 24.28 13.89 6.97
N ALA A 545 24.97 14.65 7.84
CA ALA A 545 24.35 15.24 9.02
C ALA A 545 23.24 16.25 8.67
N ALA A 546 23.42 17.01 7.57
CA ALA A 546 22.39 17.90 7.05
C ALA A 546 21.15 17.15 6.52
N ALA A 547 21.26 15.84 6.26
CA ALA A 547 20.17 14.99 5.79
C ALA A 547 19.45 14.24 6.92
N PHE A 548 19.89 14.35 8.19
CA PHE A 548 19.25 13.65 9.30
C PHE A 548 17.77 14.07 9.45
N ASN A 549 16.90 13.07 9.45
CA ASN A 549 15.43 13.25 9.43
C ASN A 549 14.70 12.36 10.44
N ASN A 550 15.41 11.61 11.28
CA ASN A 550 14.84 10.70 12.26
C ASN A 550 15.59 10.73 13.60
N VAL A 551 14.85 10.57 14.70
CA VAL A 551 15.39 10.43 16.06
C VAL A 551 15.56 8.94 16.36
N GLY A 552 16.74 8.40 16.04
CA GLY A 552 17.10 7.02 16.27
C GLY A 552 17.65 6.75 17.67
N ILE A 553 18.07 7.80 18.39
CA ILE A 553 18.74 7.70 19.69
C ILE A 553 18.09 8.66 20.70
N THR A 554 17.69 8.15 21.86
CA THR A 554 17.23 8.97 23.00
C THR A 554 18.03 8.68 24.26
N ASP A 555 17.90 9.55 25.26
CA ASP A 555 18.49 9.37 26.59
C ASP A 555 17.43 9.36 27.68
N SER A 556 17.84 9.29 28.94
CA SER A 556 16.92 9.20 30.07
C SER A 556 16.11 10.48 30.35
N THR A 557 16.35 11.57 29.62
CA THR A 557 15.69 12.86 29.83
C THR A 557 14.36 12.97 29.09
N ASP A 558 14.27 12.40 27.89
CA ASP A 558 13.04 12.34 27.09
C ASP A 558 13.06 11.15 26.12
N TYR A 559 12.27 10.13 26.44
CA TYR A 559 12.12 8.96 25.58
C TYR A 559 11.08 9.16 24.46
N SER A 560 10.16 10.11 24.64
CA SER A 560 8.91 10.21 23.86
C SER A 560 9.11 10.67 22.42
N VAL A 561 10.29 11.20 22.11
CA VAL A 561 10.66 11.72 20.79
C VAL A 561 11.38 10.70 19.92
N GLY A 562 11.76 9.54 20.46
CA GLY A 562 12.42 8.49 19.68
C GLY A 562 11.43 7.78 18.77
N ASP A 563 11.87 7.42 17.56
CA ASP A 563 11.04 6.66 16.62
C ASP A 563 11.88 5.93 15.55
N PHE A 564 12.83 5.10 15.99
CA PHE A 564 13.65 4.30 15.10
C PHE A 564 12.84 3.27 14.32
N ASP A 565 11.82 2.66 14.94
CA ASP A 565 11.06 1.54 14.36
C ASP A 565 9.62 1.85 13.96
N GLY A 566 9.15 3.08 14.14
CA GLY A 566 7.76 3.49 13.89
C GLY A 566 6.81 3.25 15.08
N ASP A 567 7.30 2.60 16.15
CA ASP A 567 6.56 2.32 17.39
C ASP A 567 7.01 3.22 18.55
N GLY A 568 7.79 4.27 18.24
CA GLY A 568 8.34 5.19 19.24
C GLY A 568 9.57 4.67 19.99
N ASN A 569 10.20 3.58 19.52
CA ASN A 569 11.37 3.02 20.18
C ASN A 569 12.69 3.55 19.60
N SER A 570 13.77 3.51 20.37
CA SER A 570 15.08 4.04 19.92
C SER A 570 16.26 3.35 20.60
N PHE A 571 17.46 3.56 20.07
CA PHE A 571 18.70 3.18 20.75
C PHE A 571 18.89 4.02 22.03
N SER A 572 19.42 3.39 23.08
CA SER A 572 19.74 4.08 24.33
C SER A 572 21.13 4.74 24.26
N ALA A 573 21.16 6.07 24.37
CA ALA A 573 22.41 6.84 24.41
C ALA A 573 23.35 6.40 25.56
N ASP A 574 22.79 6.02 26.71
CA ASP A 574 23.55 5.53 27.86
C ASP A 574 24.23 4.19 27.56
N GLN A 575 23.53 3.30 26.85
CA GLN A 575 24.09 2.00 26.47
C GLN A 575 25.13 2.15 25.35
N LEU A 576 24.90 3.03 24.37
CA LEU A 576 25.90 3.36 23.34
C LEU A 576 27.17 3.91 23.97
N LYS A 577 27.04 4.82 24.95
CA LYS A 577 28.17 5.36 25.70
C LYS A 577 28.94 4.27 26.46
N SER A 578 28.26 3.26 26.99
CA SER A 578 28.89 2.16 27.71
C SER A 578 29.83 1.31 26.83
N VAL A 579 29.59 1.29 25.52
CA VAL A 579 30.43 0.62 24.51
C VAL A 579 31.36 1.59 23.77
N GLY A 580 31.52 2.82 24.28
CA GLY A 580 32.45 3.81 23.76
C GLY A 580 31.92 4.66 22.60
N VAL A 581 30.63 4.55 22.28
CA VAL A 581 29.99 5.32 21.20
C VAL A 581 29.28 6.52 21.81
N THR A 582 29.82 7.71 21.57
CA THR A 582 29.24 8.99 21.99
C THR A 582 29.07 9.93 20.80
N PRO A 583 28.28 11.01 20.91
CA PRO A 583 28.20 12.01 19.84
C PRO A 583 29.59 12.46 19.35
N GLY A 584 29.80 12.40 18.03
CA GLY A 584 31.05 12.78 17.38
C GLY A 584 32.22 11.80 17.56
N SER A 585 32.05 10.68 18.25
CA SER A 585 33.11 9.67 18.42
C SER A 585 33.48 8.98 17.10
N THR A 586 34.70 8.46 17.03
CA THR A 586 35.14 7.64 15.90
C THR A 586 34.73 6.18 16.10
N VAL A 587 34.14 5.57 15.07
CA VAL A 587 33.87 4.13 15.00
C VAL A 587 34.73 3.54 13.88
N ASP A 588 35.71 2.72 14.25
CA ASP A 588 36.58 2.03 13.28
C ASP A 588 36.09 0.59 13.06
N PHE A 589 35.68 0.26 11.84
CA PHE A 589 35.21 -1.08 11.50
C PHE A 589 35.41 -1.40 10.02
N GLY A 590 35.75 -2.65 9.71
CA GLY A 590 35.81 -3.13 8.31
C GLY A 590 36.87 -2.45 7.43
N GLY A 591 37.83 -1.73 8.03
CA GLY A 591 38.84 -0.93 7.31
C GLY A 591 38.47 0.54 7.13
N ALA A 592 37.24 0.92 7.48
CA ALA A 592 36.74 2.29 7.44
C ALA A 592 36.77 2.94 8.83
N SER A 593 36.89 4.26 8.83
CA SER A 593 36.76 5.10 10.02
C SER A 593 35.55 6.01 9.82
N PHE A 594 34.57 5.90 10.70
CA PHE A 594 33.31 6.65 10.65
C PHE A 594 33.25 7.67 11.78
N THR A 595 32.67 8.83 11.50
CA THR A 595 32.25 9.77 12.55
C THR A 595 30.82 9.43 12.94
N TRP A 596 30.61 9.02 14.19
CA TRP A 596 29.28 8.82 14.76
C TRP A 596 28.52 10.16 14.77
N PRO A 597 27.18 10.19 14.59
CA PRO A 597 26.39 11.41 14.60
C PRO A 597 26.77 12.36 15.76
N ASP A 598 27.16 13.59 15.43
CA ASP A 598 27.58 14.61 16.40
C ASP A 598 26.42 15.54 16.75
N VAL A 599 25.36 14.94 17.31
CA VAL A 599 24.14 15.62 17.73
C VAL A 599 23.72 15.14 19.11
N ALA A 600 22.91 15.93 19.80
CA ALA A 600 22.35 15.52 21.10
C ALA A 600 21.33 14.40 20.91
N ALA A 601 21.24 13.48 21.88
CA ALA A 601 20.17 12.49 21.91
C ALA A 601 18.79 13.19 21.94
N GLY A 602 17.78 12.58 21.32
CA GLY A 602 16.46 13.21 21.15
C GLY A 602 16.38 14.22 20.01
N THR A 603 17.41 14.32 19.17
CA THR A 603 17.41 15.11 17.93
C THR A 603 17.71 14.21 16.73
N ASN A 604 17.44 14.67 15.51
CA ASN A 604 17.65 13.83 14.33
C ASN A 604 19.13 13.41 14.22
N ASP A 605 19.38 12.11 14.31
CA ASP A 605 20.72 11.51 14.41
C ASP A 605 21.03 10.51 13.30
N ASN A 606 20.03 10.15 12.50
CA ASN A 606 20.20 9.25 11.38
C ASN A 606 19.38 9.72 10.16
N VAL A 607 19.74 9.19 8.99
CA VAL A 607 18.93 9.34 7.79
C VAL A 607 18.07 8.10 7.61
N GLN A 608 16.76 8.27 7.76
CA GLN A 608 15.77 7.34 7.26
C GLN A 608 15.68 7.50 5.73
N ALA A 609 16.08 6.47 4.98
CA ALA A 609 16.35 6.59 3.55
C ALA A 609 15.06 6.80 2.73
N ASN A 610 15.05 7.85 1.91
CA ASN A 610 13.95 8.21 1.02
C ASN A 610 14.48 8.80 -0.31
N GLY A 611 15.60 8.29 -0.79
CA GLY A 611 16.23 8.77 -2.03
C GLY A 611 17.05 10.04 -1.88
N GLN A 612 17.43 10.47 -0.66
CA GLN A 612 18.23 11.69 -0.47
C GLN A 612 19.57 11.59 -1.22
N THR A 613 19.93 12.65 -1.96
CA THR A 613 21.28 12.79 -2.50
C THR A 613 22.17 13.55 -1.51
N ILE A 614 23.34 13.01 -1.18
CA ILE A 614 24.27 13.56 -0.21
C ILE A 614 25.61 13.80 -0.88
N THR A 615 26.12 15.02 -0.79
CA THR A 615 27.46 15.36 -1.26
C THR A 615 28.48 14.60 -0.44
N ALA A 616 29.41 13.96 -1.12
CA ALA A 616 30.45 13.15 -0.51
C ALA A 616 31.77 13.32 -1.28
N SER A 617 32.87 12.96 -0.64
CA SER A 617 34.18 12.94 -1.28
C SER A 617 34.96 11.71 -0.82
N GLY A 618 36.00 11.36 -1.57
CA GLY A 618 36.81 10.18 -1.33
C GLY A 618 36.86 9.26 -2.54
N SER A 619 37.76 8.29 -2.48
CA SER A 619 37.99 7.32 -3.55
C SER A 619 38.43 6.00 -2.91
N GLY A 620 38.13 4.87 -3.56
CA GLY A 620 38.38 3.57 -2.98
C GLY A 620 37.85 2.43 -3.83
N GLY A 621 37.88 1.23 -3.29
CA GLY A 621 37.23 0.04 -3.87
C GLY A 621 35.79 -0.13 -3.43
N THR A 622 35.40 0.44 -2.28
CA THR A 622 34.06 0.31 -1.72
C THR A 622 33.58 1.58 -1.03
N LEU A 623 32.26 1.74 -0.93
CA LEU A 623 31.62 2.73 -0.07
C LEU A 623 31.02 1.95 1.10
N ALA A 624 31.54 2.20 2.29
CA ALA A 624 31.13 1.55 3.51
C ALA A 624 30.08 2.36 4.25
N PHE A 625 29.15 1.68 4.91
CA PHE A 625 28.04 2.28 5.65
C PHE A 625 27.98 1.72 7.07
N LEU A 626 27.64 2.59 8.02
CA LEU A 626 27.06 2.20 9.31
C LEU A 626 25.58 2.48 9.26
N GLY A 627 24.77 1.46 9.49
CA GLY A 627 23.32 1.55 9.45
C GLY A 627 22.64 0.41 10.18
N SER A 628 21.32 0.48 10.27
CA SER A 628 20.49 -0.57 10.83
C SER A 628 19.10 -0.47 10.22
N GLU A 629 18.26 -1.50 10.41
CA GLU A 629 16.92 -1.53 9.83
C GLU A 629 15.82 -1.76 10.86
N ALA A 630 14.66 -1.17 10.59
CA ALA A 630 13.38 -1.52 11.21
C ALA A 630 12.53 -2.29 10.19
N GLY A 631 13.06 -3.41 9.72
CA GLY A 631 12.51 -4.26 8.66
C GLY A 631 13.51 -5.35 8.28
N ASP A 632 13.33 -5.97 7.12
CA ASP A 632 14.30 -6.87 6.48
C ASP A 632 14.31 -6.61 4.97
N VAL A 633 14.90 -5.50 4.54
CA VAL A 633 14.83 -4.98 3.17
C VAL A 633 16.22 -4.72 2.58
N GLN A 634 16.27 -4.51 1.27
CA GLN A 634 17.45 -3.98 0.59
C GLN A 634 17.01 -2.94 -0.43
N GLY A 635 17.89 -1.99 -0.72
CA GLY A 635 17.61 -0.90 -1.64
C GLY A 635 18.83 -0.49 -2.46
N THR A 636 18.57 0.17 -3.59
CA THR A 636 19.63 0.58 -4.51
C THR A 636 20.22 1.92 -4.06
N VAL A 637 21.53 1.94 -3.82
CA VAL A 637 22.33 3.16 -3.69
C VAL A 637 22.89 3.53 -5.07
N THR A 638 22.84 4.81 -5.42
CA THR A 638 23.51 5.35 -6.61
C THR A 638 24.68 6.24 -6.19
N VAL A 639 25.87 5.97 -6.72
CA VAL A 639 27.06 6.80 -6.52
C VAL A 639 27.29 7.61 -7.78
N THR A 640 27.42 8.93 -7.63
CA THR A 640 27.83 9.83 -8.71
C THR A 640 29.28 10.24 -8.48
N TYR A 641 30.10 10.14 -9.51
CA TYR A 641 31.52 10.48 -9.49
C TYR A 641 31.77 11.91 -9.97
N SER A 642 32.93 12.47 -9.63
CA SER A 642 33.32 13.83 -10.02
C SER A 642 33.44 14.04 -11.54
N ASP A 643 33.56 12.96 -12.32
CA ASP A 643 33.54 13.00 -13.79
C ASP A 643 32.12 12.96 -14.38
N GLY A 644 31.09 12.95 -13.54
CA GLY A 644 29.67 12.90 -13.92
C GLY A 644 29.13 11.50 -14.21
N THR A 645 29.97 10.45 -14.17
CA THR A 645 29.50 9.07 -14.33
C THR A 645 28.88 8.53 -13.04
N THR A 646 28.11 7.44 -13.14
CA THR A 646 27.47 6.80 -11.99
C THR A 646 27.76 5.30 -11.90
N SER A 647 27.63 4.75 -10.69
CA SER A 647 27.50 3.31 -10.43
C SER A 647 26.43 3.05 -9.38
N THR A 648 26.01 1.80 -9.23
CA THR A 648 24.97 1.40 -8.26
C THR A 648 25.39 0.20 -7.43
N GLY A 649 24.82 0.05 -6.24
CA GLY A 649 24.95 -1.14 -5.40
C GLY A 649 23.70 -1.37 -4.55
N GLN A 650 23.49 -2.62 -4.10
CA GLN A 650 22.43 -2.94 -3.14
C GLN A 650 22.95 -2.72 -1.72
N LEU A 651 22.18 -2.01 -0.91
CA LEU A 651 22.42 -1.80 0.51
C LEU A 651 21.23 -2.34 1.30
N GLY A 652 21.49 -3.18 2.28
CA GLY A 652 20.54 -3.60 3.29
C GLY A 652 21.27 -3.89 4.61
N PHE A 653 20.56 -3.82 5.71
CA PHE A 653 21.02 -4.18 7.04
C PHE A 653 19.99 -5.14 7.68
N PRO A 654 20.41 -6.08 8.53
CA PRO A 654 19.46 -6.85 9.32
C PRO A 654 18.59 -5.93 10.17
N ASN A 655 17.41 -6.41 10.56
CA ASN A 655 16.64 -5.79 11.63
C ASN A 655 17.54 -5.49 12.84
N TRP A 656 17.38 -4.29 13.40
CA TRP A 656 18.14 -3.77 14.54
C TRP A 656 18.11 -4.69 15.76
N SER A 657 17.11 -5.57 15.87
CA SER A 657 17.11 -6.70 16.79
C SER A 657 16.53 -7.97 16.17
N PHE A 658 16.74 -9.11 16.84
CA PHE A 658 16.14 -10.42 16.51
C PHE A 658 16.52 -11.09 15.18
N SER A 659 16.88 -10.35 14.13
CA SER A 659 17.32 -10.90 12.84
C SER A 659 18.76 -11.45 12.88
N SER A 660 19.08 -12.25 11.87
CA SER A 660 20.42 -12.81 11.68
C SER A 660 21.42 -11.68 11.43
N ALA A 661 22.48 -11.63 12.24
CA ALA A 661 23.51 -10.59 12.13
C ALA A 661 24.27 -10.55 10.79
N THR A 662 24.14 -11.58 9.95
CA THR A 662 24.82 -11.70 8.66
C THR A 662 23.90 -11.45 7.46
N GLU A 663 22.65 -11.05 7.70
CA GLU A 663 21.71 -10.75 6.63
C GLU A 663 22.25 -9.63 5.73
N PHE A 664 21.94 -9.72 4.43
CA PHE A 664 22.46 -8.83 3.39
C PHE A 664 24.00 -8.72 3.31
N GLY A 665 24.72 -9.68 3.90
CA GLY A 665 26.18 -9.65 3.98
C GLY A 665 26.75 -8.71 5.05
N SER A 666 25.90 -8.26 5.98
CA SER A 666 26.26 -7.31 7.02
C SER A 666 27.13 -7.92 8.12
N GLN A 667 27.78 -7.05 8.89
CA GLN A 667 28.55 -7.40 10.08
C GLN A 667 28.17 -6.49 11.24
N VAL A 668 28.17 -6.99 12.48
CA VAL A 668 27.83 -6.17 13.66
C VAL A 668 28.99 -5.22 13.98
N ALA A 669 28.75 -3.91 13.86
CA ALA A 669 29.72 -2.88 14.21
C ALA A 669 29.55 -2.42 15.67
N ILE A 670 28.31 -2.24 16.11
CA ILE A 670 27.96 -1.82 17.48
C ILE A 670 26.84 -2.72 17.99
N SER A 671 26.92 -3.13 19.26
CA SER A 671 25.87 -3.89 19.93
C SER A 671 25.70 -3.40 21.35
N THR A 672 24.47 -3.04 21.70
CA THR A 672 24.06 -2.65 23.06
C THR A 672 22.96 -3.57 23.57
N GLN A 673 22.77 -3.66 24.88
CA GLN A 673 21.62 -4.35 25.45
C GLN A 673 20.49 -3.35 25.66
N GLY A 674 19.25 -3.78 25.46
CA GLY A 674 18.06 -2.97 25.67
C GLY A 674 17.88 -1.82 24.68
N ARG A 675 16.69 -1.23 24.74
CA ARG A 675 16.27 -0.08 23.95
C ARG A 675 15.52 0.91 24.84
N ASN A 676 15.38 2.14 24.37
CA ASN A 676 14.42 3.06 24.94
C ASN A 676 13.07 2.85 24.26
N THR A 677 12.01 2.83 25.07
CA THR A 677 10.60 2.79 24.65
C THR A 677 9.92 4.09 25.11
N PRO A 678 8.71 4.42 24.62
CA PRO A 678 7.97 5.59 25.12
C PRO A 678 7.71 5.56 26.64
N GLN A 679 7.75 4.37 27.26
CA GLN A 679 7.58 4.16 28.70
C GLN A 679 8.89 4.14 29.49
N GLY A 680 10.04 4.21 28.81
CA GLY A 680 11.38 4.21 29.40
C GLY A 680 12.29 3.10 28.86
N TYR A 681 13.48 2.98 29.46
CA TYR A 681 14.44 1.95 29.10
C TYR A 681 13.90 0.54 29.40
N GLY A 682 13.89 -0.33 28.40
CA GLY A 682 13.31 -1.66 28.44
C GLY A 682 14.09 -2.69 27.64
N ASP A 683 13.57 -3.91 27.57
CA ASP A 683 14.08 -5.01 26.73
C ASP A 683 15.58 -5.34 26.95
N SER A 684 16.06 -5.15 28.17
CA SER A 684 17.48 -5.27 28.56
C SER A 684 18.09 -6.66 28.40
N ALA A 685 17.30 -7.67 28.07
CA ALA A 685 17.75 -9.02 27.75
C ALA A 685 18.16 -9.18 26.27
N TYR A 686 17.83 -8.22 25.41
CA TYR A 686 17.99 -8.32 23.97
C TYR A 686 19.03 -7.33 23.45
N ALA A 687 19.79 -7.79 22.45
CA ALA A 687 20.78 -6.98 21.78
C ALA A 687 20.13 -6.14 20.68
N TYR A 688 20.46 -4.84 20.66
CA TYR A 688 20.13 -3.90 19.61
C TYR A 688 21.41 -3.45 18.93
N ARG A 689 21.44 -3.49 17.58
CA ARG A 689 22.68 -3.52 16.81
C ARG A 689 22.71 -2.49 15.69
N VAL A 690 23.90 -1.95 15.45
CA VAL A 690 24.24 -1.18 14.26
C VAL A 690 25.24 -2.00 13.46
N PHE A 691 25.00 -2.07 12.16
CA PHE A 691 25.70 -2.95 11.25
C PHE A 691 26.60 -2.16 10.30
N TYR A 692 27.62 -2.86 9.83
CA TYR A 692 28.50 -2.46 8.75
C TYR A 692 28.13 -3.23 7.49
N ASN A 693 27.99 -2.51 6.38
CA ASN A 693 27.85 -3.09 5.05
C ASN A 693 28.54 -2.20 4.00
N THR A 694 28.79 -2.74 2.81
CA THR A 694 29.52 -2.04 1.75
C THR A 694 28.88 -2.22 0.39
N ILE A 695 29.05 -1.24 -0.48
CA ILE A 695 28.78 -1.38 -1.91
C ILE A 695 30.06 -1.13 -2.71
N PRO A 696 30.21 -1.71 -3.91
CA PRO A 696 31.39 -1.48 -4.74
C PRO A 696 31.46 -0.03 -5.26
N LEU A 697 32.68 0.51 -5.32
CA LEU A 697 33.01 1.73 -6.05
C LEU A 697 33.78 1.39 -7.33
N THR A 698 33.64 2.24 -8.34
CA THR A 698 34.43 2.18 -9.57
C THR A 698 35.86 2.61 -9.27
N SER A 699 36.80 1.69 -9.42
CA SER A 699 38.23 1.90 -9.16
C SER A 699 38.77 3.13 -9.90
N GLY A 700 39.54 3.96 -9.19
CA GLY A 700 40.20 5.15 -9.72
C GLY A 700 39.29 6.37 -9.88
N LYS A 701 38.03 6.29 -9.44
CA LYS A 701 37.10 7.43 -9.45
C LYS A 701 36.93 8.03 -8.06
N THR A 702 36.68 9.34 -8.03
CA THR A 702 36.37 10.10 -6.83
C THR A 702 34.87 10.29 -6.72
N VAL A 703 34.29 9.89 -5.59
CA VAL A 703 32.87 10.10 -5.27
C VAL A 703 32.60 11.60 -5.20
N ALA A 704 31.48 12.04 -5.80
CA ALA A 704 30.96 13.40 -5.69
C ALA A 704 29.66 13.44 -4.88
N SER A 705 28.80 12.44 -5.04
CA SER A 705 27.60 12.29 -4.22
C SER A 705 27.13 10.84 -4.13
N VAL A 706 26.31 10.58 -3.11
CA VAL A 706 25.67 9.29 -2.83
C VAL A 706 24.16 9.53 -2.73
N THR A 707 23.37 8.88 -3.56
CA THR A 707 21.91 8.83 -3.45
C THR A 707 21.53 7.57 -2.70
N LEU A 708 20.88 7.74 -1.54
CA LEU A 708 20.41 6.63 -0.71
C LEU A 708 19.21 5.92 -1.36
N PRO A 709 18.84 4.72 -0.91
CA PRO A 709 17.65 4.04 -1.40
C PRO A 709 16.36 4.78 -1.03
N THR A 710 15.28 4.50 -1.76
CA THR A 710 13.91 4.97 -1.42
C THR A 710 13.21 3.92 -0.57
N ASN A 711 13.67 3.73 0.67
CA ASN A 711 13.05 2.80 1.62
C ASN A 711 13.29 3.26 3.07
N ALA A 712 12.20 3.67 3.72
CA ALA A 712 12.25 4.24 5.06
C ALA A 712 12.65 3.24 6.15
N SER A 713 12.64 1.93 5.90
CA SER A 713 13.16 0.97 6.89
C SER A 713 14.68 1.01 7.02
N ILE A 714 15.41 1.61 6.06
CA ILE A 714 16.88 1.71 6.05
C ILE A 714 17.34 2.98 6.75
N HIS A 715 18.06 2.81 7.87
CA HIS A 715 18.58 3.92 8.66
C HIS A 715 20.11 3.99 8.52
N VAL A 716 20.63 5.12 8.04
CA VAL A 716 22.07 5.36 7.86
C VAL A 716 22.58 6.35 8.91
N PHE A 717 23.54 5.92 9.72
CA PHE A 717 24.21 6.74 10.73
C PHE A 717 25.50 7.38 10.20
N ALA A 718 26.24 6.65 9.35
CA ALA A 718 27.48 7.15 8.74
C ALA A 718 27.79 6.41 7.43
N PHE A 719 28.61 7.01 6.56
CA PHE A 719 29.24 6.30 5.46
C PHE A 719 30.62 6.90 5.12
N ALA A 720 31.51 6.10 4.52
CA ALA A 720 32.84 6.51 4.12
C ALA A 720 33.34 5.71 2.91
N ALA A 721 34.07 6.35 1.99
CA ALA A 721 34.73 5.67 0.87
C ALA A 721 36.08 5.10 1.34
N GLN A 722 36.40 3.85 0.93
CA GLN A 722 37.64 3.14 1.30
C GLN A 722 38.21 2.28 0.16
#